data_AF-A0A9P3KM94-F1
#
_entry.id   AF-A0A9P3KM94-F1
#
_cell.length_a   1.000
_cell.length_b   1.000
_cell.length_c   1.000
_cell.angle_alpha   90.00
_cell.angle_beta   90.00
_cell.angle_gamma   90.00
#
_symmetry.space_group_name_H-M   'P 1'
#
loop_
_entity.id
_entity.type
_entity.pdbx_description
1 polymer ?
#
loop_
_entity_poly.entity_id
_entity_poly.type
_entity_poly.pdbx_seq_one_letter_code
_entity_poly.pdbx_strand_id
1 'polypeptide(L)'
;MALLPPGMKKDEDFDGEFEYSPFFGIEKGSVLQEARVFNDPQLDPRRCAQVITKLLYLLNQGETFTKTEATEVFFSVTKLFQSNDIGLRRFLYLMIKEISPSSDEVIIVTSSLMKDMNSKTDLYRANAIRVLCRITDGGLLGQIERYLKQAVVDKNPVVASAALVSGFHLLKTNPDIVRRWSNEIQEAVHSKSPLVQFHALALLHQIRQSDRLAISKLVTSLVRGAVRSPLAQCLLVRYTSQVIEEMGPNNNNARPFFEFLESCLRQRADMVMLEAARAMTELTDITGRELTPAITVLQMFLSSPKPVLRFAAIRTLNKVAMAHPQAVTNCNIDMETLISDPNRSIATLAITTLLKTGNEASVDRLMKQITNFMSDIADEFKIVVVEAIRSLCLKYPQKYRVLMNFLSGILREEGGFEYKKAIVDSILILIREIPDAKEIGLSHLCEFIEDCEFTYLSSQILHLLGNEGPKTPEPARYIRFIYNRVILENATVRASAVSTLAKFGAQVESLRPRIVTLLRRCLYDNDDEVRDRATLYLNVLGGDGQESVAATGASDFMLEALEVPLVNLEASLKQYEPSEAPFDIDSVPKEVKGLPPSKAGSKKAAKEAAGAKAAGGGVSASEAYEKLLNSIPEFATFGKLFKSSAPVELTEAETEYSVNVVKHVFPAHMVFQFNCTNTIAEQMLQDVTVLMDLAEAEEFEEVASIPLKAMAYGVPGQTFVALSKPEGALTLGKITNIMKFKVVEVDPNTGDAEEEGYEDEYQLEDLEVSSADYVRKLSVPNFRAAWEAIDPSLERVDEYGLGVRDSLQEAVEAVITILGMQPCESSENVPSNARSHQCLLAGTFPGDVSALVRLSFGMDAQKQVAMKLAARSEDVTISDLVHEIIANA
;
A
#
# COMPACT_ATOMS: atom_id res chain seq x y z
N MET A 1 -15.70 -16.79 13.09
CA MET A 1 -15.12 -17.83 12.20
C MET A 1 -14.11 -18.66 12.97
N ALA A 2 -14.38 -19.95 13.21
CA ALA A 2 -13.36 -20.88 13.72
C ALA A 2 -12.56 -21.43 12.52
N LEU A 3 -11.27 -21.10 12.46
CA LEU A 3 -10.35 -21.60 11.44
C LEU A 3 -10.08 -23.09 11.66
N LEU A 4 -10.37 -23.92 10.65
CA LEU A 4 -9.82 -25.27 10.55
C LEU A 4 -8.30 -25.20 10.33
N PRO A 5 -7.49 -26.10 10.90
CA PRO A 5 -6.06 -26.16 10.62
C PRO A 5 -5.81 -26.64 9.18
N PRO A 6 -4.82 -26.08 8.45
CA PRO A 6 -4.52 -26.51 7.10
C PRO A 6 -3.71 -27.81 7.12
N GLY A 7 -4.23 -28.89 6.52
CA GLY A 7 -3.44 -30.10 6.27
C GLY A 7 -4.12 -31.47 6.24
N MET A 8 -5.45 -31.59 6.10
CA MET A 8 -6.10 -32.90 5.91
C MET A 8 -6.66 -33.05 4.50
N LYS A 9 -6.19 -34.09 3.80
CA LYS A 9 -6.76 -34.55 2.53
C LYS A 9 -8.19 -35.03 2.78
N LYS A 10 -9.11 -34.67 1.87
CA LYS A 10 -10.42 -35.28 1.76
C LYS A 10 -10.25 -36.79 1.58
N ASP A 11 -11.17 -37.53 2.17
CA ASP A 11 -11.36 -38.98 2.08
C ASP A 11 -10.68 -39.80 3.18
N GLU A 12 -11.38 -39.94 4.30
CA GLU A 12 -11.79 -41.21 4.91
C GLU A 12 -12.68 -40.91 6.12
N ASP A 13 -13.74 -41.69 6.30
CA ASP A 13 -14.82 -41.53 7.28
C ASP A 13 -14.30 -41.30 8.72
N PHE A 14 -14.21 -40.03 9.12
CA PHE A 14 -13.94 -39.64 10.49
C PHE A 14 -15.28 -39.57 11.24
N ASP A 15 -15.76 -40.72 11.73
CA ASP A 15 -16.67 -40.81 12.88
C ASP A 15 -15.96 -40.35 14.17
N GLY A 16 -15.30 -39.19 14.10
CA GLY A 16 -14.82 -38.49 15.28
C GLY A 16 -16.01 -37.78 15.88
N GLU A 17 -16.43 -38.21 17.06
CA GLU A 17 -17.28 -37.42 17.95
C GLU A 17 -16.81 -35.97 17.89
N PHE A 18 -17.59 -35.10 17.22
CA PHE A 18 -17.43 -33.66 17.41
C PHE A 18 -17.61 -33.46 18.90
N GLU A 19 -16.51 -33.22 19.63
CA GLU A 19 -16.56 -32.74 21.01
C GLU A 19 -17.23 -31.37 20.95
N TYR A 20 -18.56 -31.37 20.91
CA TYR A 20 -19.36 -30.18 21.10
C TYR A 20 -18.90 -29.57 22.41
N SER A 21 -18.57 -28.28 22.38
CA SER A 21 -18.22 -27.55 23.59
C SER A 21 -19.29 -27.83 24.65
N PRO A 22 -18.93 -28.08 25.93
CA PRO A 22 -19.90 -28.24 27.02
C PRO A 22 -20.86 -27.05 27.19
N PHE A 23 -20.59 -25.96 26.47
CA PHE A 23 -21.33 -24.71 26.44
C PHE A 23 -22.07 -24.49 25.10
N PHE A 24 -22.19 -25.52 24.26
CA PHE A 24 -22.93 -25.43 22.99
C PHE A 24 -24.43 -25.24 23.25
N GLY A 25 -25.04 -24.22 22.64
CA GLY A 25 -26.46 -23.91 22.79
C GLY A 25 -26.84 -23.19 24.09
N ILE A 26 -25.89 -22.60 24.82
CA ILE A 26 -26.24 -21.75 25.97
C ILE A 26 -26.89 -20.45 25.49
N GLU A 27 -27.99 -20.07 26.14
CA GLU A 27 -28.72 -18.84 25.82
C GLU A 27 -28.28 -17.69 26.74
N LYS A 28 -28.02 -16.52 26.15
CA LYS A 28 -27.65 -15.28 26.85
C LYS A 28 -28.52 -15.00 28.09
N GLY A 29 -29.85 -15.06 27.93
CA GLY A 29 -30.79 -14.79 29.01
C GLY A 29 -30.65 -15.75 30.21
N SER A 30 -30.44 -17.03 29.94
CA SER A 30 -30.24 -18.05 30.99
C SER A 30 -28.94 -17.80 31.76
N VAL A 31 -27.86 -17.48 31.05
CA VAL A 31 -26.54 -17.23 31.68
C VAL A 31 -26.58 -15.95 32.54
N LEU A 32 -27.24 -14.88 32.06
CA LEU A 32 -27.44 -13.66 32.84
C LEU A 32 -28.28 -13.91 34.10
N GLN A 33 -29.28 -14.80 34.04
CA GLN A 33 -30.03 -15.20 35.22
C GLN A 33 -29.17 -16.02 36.21
N GLU A 34 -28.32 -16.92 35.70
CA GLU A 34 -27.34 -17.66 36.52
C GLU A 34 -26.32 -16.75 37.20
N ALA A 35 -25.99 -15.58 36.62
CA ALA A 35 -25.07 -14.59 37.21
C ALA A 35 -25.56 -14.05 38.57
N ARG A 36 -26.84 -14.25 38.92
CA ARG A 36 -27.37 -13.92 40.26
C ARG A 36 -26.70 -14.69 41.39
N VAL A 37 -26.07 -15.83 41.11
CA VAL A 37 -25.28 -16.62 42.09
C VAL A 37 -24.15 -15.79 42.72
N PHE A 38 -23.64 -14.76 42.03
CA PHE A 38 -22.62 -13.86 42.59
C PHE A 38 -23.14 -13.00 43.76
N ASN A 39 -24.46 -12.91 43.95
CA ASN A 39 -25.09 -12.18 45.03
C ASN A 39 -25.36 -13.03 46.28
N ASP A 40 -25.07 -14.33 46.25
CA ASP A 40 -25.34 -15.22 47.38
C ASP A 40 -24.43 -14.89 48.59
N PRO A 41 -24.97 -14.86 49.82
CA PRO A 41 -24.19 -14.55 51.02
C PRO A 41 -23.15 -15.63 51.38
N GLN A 42 -23.32 -16.86 50.86
CA GLN A 42 -22.32 -17.94 50.92
C GLN A 42 -21.87 -18.26 49.49
N LEU A 43 -20.75 -17.69 49.07
CA LEU A 43 -20.21 -17.88 47.73
C LEU A 43 -19.64 -19.30 47.56
N ASP A 44 -20.12 -20.03 46.53
CA ASP A 44 -19.48 -21.26 46.04
C ASP A 44 -18.51 -20.91 44.89
N PRO A 45 -17.17 -21.03 45.11
CA PRO A 45 -16.19 -20.65 44.10
C PRO A 45 -16.28 -21.45 42.80
N ARG A 46 -16.67 -22.73 42.87
CA ARG A 46 -16.75 -23.60 41.68
C ARG A 46 -17.92 -23.20 40.81
N ARG A 47 -19.09 -23.00 41.42
CA ARG A 47 -20.29 -22.57 40.72
C ARG A 47 -20.11 -21.18 40.11
N CYS A 48 -19.52 -20.24 40.85
CA CYS A 48 -19.23 -18.90 40.33
C CYS A 48 -18.26 -18.93 39.14
N ALA A 49 -17.21 -19.76 39.19
CA ALA A 49 -16.26 -19.89 38.08
C ALA A 49 -16.91 -20.48 36.81
N GLN A 50 -17.84 -21.42 36.95
CA GLN A 50 -18.62 -21.97 35.83
C GLN A 50 -19.47 -20.89 35.16
N VAL A 51 -20.16 -20.06 35.94
CA VAL A 51 -20.98 -18.97 35.39
C VAL A 51 -20.12 -17.91 34.70
N ILE A 52 -18.97 -17.52 35.27
CA ILE A 52 -18.02 -16.62 34.59
C ILE A 52 -17.52 -17.23 33.27
N THR A 53 -17.24 -18.54 33.24
CA THR A 53 -16.80 -19.23 32.02
C THR A 53 -17.87 -19.18 30.94
N LYS A 54 -19.15 -19.39 31.29
CA LYS A 54 -20.28 -19.24 30.35
C LYS A 54 -20.39 -17.81 29.83
N LEU A 55 -20.28 -16.80 30.69
CA LEU A 55 -20.32 -15.39 30.29
C LEU A 55 -19.17 -15.02 29.32
N LEU A 56 -17.94 -15.47 29.62
CA LEU A 56 -16.78 -15.27 28.75
C LEU A 56 -16.92 -16.03 27.42
N TYR A 57 -17.53 -17.20 27.42
CA TYR A 57 -17.82 -17.95 26.20
C TYR A 57 -18.76 -17.18 25.28
N LEU A 58 -19.86 -16.61 25.81
CA LEU A 58 -20.78 -15.78 25.03
C LEU A 58 -20.07 -14.57 24.40
N LEU A 59 -19.27 -13.85 25.18
CA LEU A 59 -18.48 -12.72 24.68
C LEU A 59 -17.50 -13.14 23.56
N ASN A 60 -16.86 -14.29 23.69
CA ASN A 60 -15.91 -14.79 22.68
C ASN A 60 -16.60 -15.32 21.40
N GLN A 61 -17.89 -15.66 21.45
CA GLN A 61 -18.69 -15.98 20.27
C GLN A 61 -19.16 -14.73 19.51
N GLY A 62 -18.91 -13.53 20.06
CA GLY A 62 -19.32 -12.26 19.47
C GLY A 62 -20.68 -11.74 19.98
N GLU A 63 -21.28 -12.37 20.99
CA GLU A 63 -22.46 -11.79 21.64
C GLU A 63 -22.06 -10.55 22.45
N THR A 64 -22.83 -9.46 22.30
CA THR A 64 -22.61 -8.22 23.04
C THR A 64 -23.61 -8.09 24.19
N PHE A 65 -23.14 -7.60 25.34
CA PHE A 65 -24.01 -7.20 26.44
C PHE A 65 -24.50 -5.78 26.21
N THR A 66 -25.79 -5.54 26.45
CA THR A 66 -26.32 -4.18 26.52
C THR A 66 -25.68 -3.43 27.68
N LYS A 67 -25.69 -2.10 27.66
CA LYS A 67 -25.11 -1.28 28.75
C LYS A 67 -25.66 -1.68 30.13
N THR A 68 -26.97 -1.92 30.22
CA THR A 68 -27.63 -2.34 31.47
C THR A 68 -27.20 -3.73 31.92
N GLU A 69 -27.13 -4.71 31.02
CA GLU A 69 -26.67 -6.07 31.35
C GLU A 69 -25.20 -6.07 31.78
N ALA A 70 -24.35 -5.32 31.07
CA ALA A 70 -22.93 -5.17 31.39
C ALA A 70 -22.74 -4.58 32.79
N THR A 71 -23.47 -3.52 33.13
CA THR A 71 -23.49 -2.91 34.46
C THR A 71 -23.94 -3.89 35.54
N GLU A 72 -25.06 -4.60 35.35
CA GLU A 72 -25.57 -5.57 36.33
C GLU A 72 -24.60 -6.72 36.58
N VAL A 73 -24.02 -7.27 35.51
CA VAL A 73 -23.00 -8.32 35.60
C VAL A 73 -21.75 -7.77 36.28
N PHE A 74 -21.28 -6.57 35.92
CA PHE A 74 -20.13 -5.93 36.53
C PHE A 74 -20.30 -5.79 38.04
N PHE A 75 -21.39 -5.19 38.50
CA PHE A 75 -21.70 -5.04 39.93
C PHE A 75 -21.77 -6.38 40.67
N SER A 76 -22.42 -7.37 40.07
CA SER A 76 -22.53 -8.72 40.64
C SER A 76 -21.16 -9.37 40.78
N VAL A 77 -20.31 -9.25 39.74
CA VAL A 77 -18.94 -9.76 39.70
C VAL A 77 -18.05 -9.08 40.74
N THR A 78 -18.23 -7.78 41.03
CA THR A 78 -17.44 -7.09 42.07
C THR A 78 -17.62 -7.68 43.48
N LYS A 79 -18.75 -8.32 43.78
CA LYS A 79 -18.96 -8.97 45.09
C LYS A 79 -18.04 -10.18 45.31
N LEU A 80 -17.52 -10.77 44.23
CA LEU A 80 -16.61 -11.90 44.27
C LEU A 80 -15.23 -11.53 44.86
N PHE A 81 -14.89 -10.24 45.00
CA PHE A 81 -13.70 -9.79 45.75
C PHE A 81 -13.71 -10.22 47.22
N GLN A 82 -14.86 -10.65 47.78
CA GLN A 82 -14.98 -11.19 49.13
C GLN A 82 -14.41 -12.61 49.27
N SER A 83 -14.32 -13.37 48.17
CA SER A 83 -13.81 -14.75 48.19
C SER A 83 -12.29 -14.81 48.23
N ASN A 84 -11.72 -15.62 49.13
CA ASN A 84 -10.26 -15.83 49.20
C ASN A 84 -9.74 -16.88 48.21
N ASP A 85 -10.60 -17.48 47.38
CA ASP A 85 -10.20 -18.49 46.39
C ASP A 85 -9.38 -17.88 45.25
N ILE A 86 -8.17 -18.40 45.03
CA ILE A 86 -7.23 -17.88 44.04
C ILE A 86 -7.74 -18.11 42.61
N GLY A 87 -8.41 -19.25 42.36
CA GLY A 87 -8.94 -19.61 41.05
C GLY A 87 -10.06 -18.66 40.63
N LEU A 88 -11.06 -18.48 41.48
CA LEU A 88 -12.16 -17.55 41.27
C LEU A 88 -11.66 -16.10 41.12
N ARG A 89 -10.65 -15.70 41.91
CA ARG A 89 -10.04 -14.37 41.79
C ARG A 89 -9.42 -14.14 40.40
N ARG A 90 -8.86 -15.16 39.75
CA ARG A 90 -8.35 -15.05 38.36
C ARG A 90 -9.47 -14.86 37.34
N PHE A 91 -10.57 -15.60 37.50
CA PHE A 91 -11.77 -15.44 36.66
C PHE A 91 -12.38 -14.04 36.82
N LEU A 92 -12.44 -13.53 38.05
CA LEU A 92 -12.86 -12.17 38.35
C LEU A 92 -12.03 -11.13 37.59
N TYR A 93 -10.70 -11.22 37.64
CA TYR A 93 -9.82 -10.29 36.91
C TYR A 93 -10.01 -10.35 35.40
N LEU A 94 -10.27 -11.52 34.83
CA LEU A 94 -10.54 -11.68 33.41
C LEU A 94 -11.88 -11.04 33.04
N MET A 95 -12.94 -11.33 33.80
CA MET A 95 -14.27 -10.78 33.54
C MET A 95 -14.28 -9.24 33.59
N ILE A 96 -13.61 -8.63 34.58
CA ILE A 96 -13.50 -7.17 34.68
C ILE A 96 -12.81 -6.55 33.46
N LYS A 97 -11.82 -7.23 32.88
CA LYS A 97 -11.11 -6.74 31.67
C LYS A 97 -11.97 -6.79 30.41
N GLU A 98 -12.85 -7.78 30.30
CA GLU A 98 -13.67 -7.99 29.11
C GLU A 98 -14.95 -7.17 29.11
N ILE A 99 -15.59 -6.92 30.27
CA ILE A 99 -16.82 -6.11 30.34
C ILE A 99 -16.57 -4.62 30.02
N SER A 100 -15.33 -4.13 30.19
CA SER A 100 -14.93 -2.72 30.00
C SER A 100 -15.88 -1.74 30.69
N PRO A 101 -15.78 -1.56 32.02
CA PRO A 101 -16.70 -0.70 32.78
C PRO A 101 -16.71 0.75 32.31
N SER A 102 -17.85 1.43 32.49
CA SER A 102 -17.93 2.88 32.32
C SER A 102 -17.05 3.60 33.36
N SER A 103 -16.63 4.84 33.07
CA SER A 103 -15.74 5.63 33.94
C SER A 103 -16.23 5.73 35.39
N ASP A 104 -17.54 5.78 35.58
CA ASP A 104 -18.16 5.94 36.90
C ASP A 104 -18.12 4.62 37.72
N GLU A 105 -18.13 3.48 37.04
CA GLU A 105 -18.09 2.14 37.64
C GLU A 105 -16.67 1.69 38.00
N VAL A 106 -15.65 2.21 37.30
CA VAL A 106 -14.23 1.92 37.56
C VAL A 106 -13.83 2.25 39.00
N ILE A 107 -14.37 3.32 39.57
CA ILE A 107 -14.06 3.77 40.94
C ILE A 107 -14.34 2.65 41.96
N ILE A 108 -15.38 1.85 41.72
CA ILE A 108 -15.89 0.84 42.66
C ILE A 108 -14.91 -0.34 42.81
N VAL A 109 -14.25 -0.73 41.72
CA VAL A 109 -13.25 -1.80 41.75
C VAL A 109 -11.85 -1.29 42.08
N THR A 110 -11.59 0.01 41.92
CA THR A 110 -10.25 0.59 42.11
C THR A 110 -9.73 0.37 43.53
N SER A 111 -10.54 0.56 44.58
CA SER A 111 -10.10 0.31 45.97
C SER A 111 -9.75 -1.16 46.23
N SER A 112 -10.53 -2.08 45.67
CA SER A 112 -10.33 -3.53 45.81
C SER A 112 -9.08 -3.98 45.06
N LEU A 113 -8.86 -3.47 43.85
CA LEU A 113 -7.65 -3.71 43.06
C LEU A 113 -6.41 -3.10 43.71
N MET A 114 -6.51 -1.91 44.32
CA MET A 114 -5.41 -1.30 45.08
C MET A 114 -5.04 -2.13 46.32
N LYS A 115 -6.01 -2.75 46.98
CA LYS A 115 -5.77 -3.69 48.08
C LYS A 115 -5.04 -4.94 47.58
N ASP A 116 -5.48 -5.51 46.46
CA ASP A 116 -4.87 -6.71 45.87
C ASP A 116 -3.46 -6.42 45.30
N MET A 117 -3.22 -5.20 44.82
CA MET A 117 -1.89 -4.71 44.39
C MET A 117 -0.86 -4.67 45.53
N ASN A 118 -1.32 -4.47 46.77
CA ASN A 118 -0.48 -4.46 47.98
C ASN A 118 -0.54 -5.79 48.77
N SER A 119 -1.15 -6.83 48.20
CA SER A 119 -1.26 -8.13 48.85
C SER A 119 0.09 -8.81 49.00
N LYS A 120 0.23 -9.70 50.00
CA LYS A 120 1.40 -10.60 50.13
C LYS A 120 1.45 -11.64 49.01
N THR A 121 0.34 -11.87 48.32
CA THR A 121 0.26 -12.87 47.24
C THR A 121 0.66 -12.25 45.90
N ASP A 122 1.79 -12.68 45.35
CA ASP A 122 2.35 -12.15 44.10
C ASP A 122 1.40 -12.22 42.89
N LEU A 123 0.59 -13.28 42.81
CA LEU A 123 -0.40 -13.45 41.76
C LEU A 123 -1.53 -12.40 41.83
N TYR A 124 -1.90 -11.97 43.04
CA TYR A 124 -2.89 -10.90 43.20
C TYR A 124 -2.27 -9.57 42.77
N ARG A 125 -1.03 -9.29 43.20
CA ARG A 125 -0.32 -8.07 42.81
C ARG A 125 -0.20 -7.93 41.29
N ALA A 126 0.35 -8.96 40.63
CA ALA A 126 0.59 -8.91 39.18
C ALA A 126 -0.70 -8.81 38.36
N ASN A 127 -1.77 -9.54 38.74
CA ASN A 127 -3.02 -9.49 37.99
C ASN A 127 -3.82 -8.21 38.27
N ALA A 128 -3.83 -7.73 39.52
CA ALA A 128 -4.45 -6.46 39.86
C ALA A 128 -3.82 -5.31 39.06
N ILE A 129 -2.49 -5.25 38.94
CA ILE A 129 -1.80 -4.26 38.10
C ILE A 129 -2.30 -4.33 36.64
N ARG A 130 -2.36 -5.53 36.04
CA ARG A 130 -2.81 -5.69 34.64
C ARG A 130 -4.28 -5.30 34.42
N VAL A 131 -5.14 -5.51 35.41
CA VAL A 131 -6.56 -5.11 35.34
C VAL A 131 -6.66 -3.60 35.48
N LEU A 132 -6.05 -3.07 36.54
CA LEU A 132 -6.06 -1.66 36.88
C LEU A 132 -5.58 -0.82 35.68
N CYS A 133 -4.43 -1.14 35.10
CA CYS A 133 -3.88 -0.38 33.98
C CYS A 133 -4.67 -0.48 32.66
N ARG A 134 -5.66 -1.37 32.55
CA ARG A 134 -6.60 -1.42 31.42
C ARG A 134 -7.84 -0.55 31.64
N ILE A 135 -8.24 -0.35 32.90
CA ILE A 135 -9.45 0.41 33.27
C ILE A 135 -9.16 1.82 33.79
N THR A 136 -7.89 2.16 34.03
CA THR A 136 -7.48 3.42 34.68
C THR A 136 -7.52 4.60 33.70
N ASP A 137 -8.05 5.74 34.16
CA ASP A 137 -8.01 7.04 33.50
C ASP A 137 -6.84 7.92 34.03
N GLY A 138 -6.61 9.09 33.43
CA GLY A 138 -5.48 9.96 33.82
C GLY A 138 -5.52 10.43 35.28
N GLY A 139 -6.72 10.64 35.82
CA GLY A 139 -6.92 11.07 37.21
C GLY A 139 -6.56 9.98 38.22
N LEU A 140 -7.08 8.75 38.03
CA LEU A 140 -6.76 7.61 38.90
C LEU A 140 -5.30 7.19 38.76
N LEU A 141 -4.70 7.32 37.57
CA LEU A 141 -3.30 6.95 37.34
C LEU A 141 -2.34 7.71 38.27
N GLY A 142 -2.60 9.01 38.50
CA GLY A 142 -1.80 9.82 39.43
C GLY A 142 -1.83 9.30 40.87
N GLN A 143 -2.95 8.73 41.32
CA GLN A 143 -3.10 8.19 42.68
C GLN A 143 -2.36 6.87 42.86
N ILE A 144 -2.32 6.04 41.82
CA ILE A 144 -1.71 4.70 41.86
C ILE A 144 -0.24 4.70 41.44
N GLU A 145 0.27 5.81 40.88
CA GLU A 145 1.62 5.95 40.32
C GLU A 145 2.72 5.42 41.25
N ARG A 146 2.65 5.79 42.53
CA ARG A 146 3.65 5.38 43.54
C ARG A 146 3.75 3.86 43.67
N TYR A 147 2.61 3.17 43.63
CA TYR A 147 2.57 1.72 43.74
C TYR A 147 3.09 1.03 42.48
N LEU A 148 2.80 1.61 41.30
CA LEU A 148 3.32 1.11 40.03
C LEU A 148 4.85 1.26 39.94
N LYS A 149 5.40 2.40 40.37
CA LYS A 149 6.86 2.61 40.47
C LYS A 149 7.54 1.56 41.36
N GLN A 150 6.95 1.27 42.52
CA GLN A 150 7.46 0.22 43.40
C GLN A 150 7.38 -1.16 42.75
N ALA A 151 6.30 -1.45 42.00
CA ALA A 151 6.12 -2.71 41.31
C ALA A 151 7.13 -2.91 40.16
N VAL A 152 7.56 -1.85 39.47
CA VAL A 152 8.57 -1.93 38.37
C VAL A 152 9.89 -2.54 38.85
N VAL A 153 10.32 -2.23 40.07
CA VAL A 153 11.57 -2.74 40.68
C VAL A 153 11.32 -3.87 41.68
N ASP A 154 10.16 -4.54 41.60
CA ASP A 154 9.83 -5.63 42.52
C ASP A 154 10.79 -6.82 42.39
N LYS A 155 11.04 -7.51 43.51
CA LYS A 155 11.89 -8.72 43.54
C LYS A 155 11.28 -9.86 42.74
N ASN A 156 9.96 -9.95 42.68
CA ASN A 156 9.27 -10.96 41.89
C ASN A 156 9.19 -10.52 40.42
N PRO A 157 9.78 -11.29 39.48
CA PRO A 157 9.82 -10.92 38.07
C PRO A 157 8.44 -10.85 37.41
N VAL A 158 7.44 -11.59 37.92
CA VAL A 158 6.07 -11.58 37.37
C VAL A 158 5.38 -10.25 37.66
N VAL A 159 5.62 -9.67 38.84
CA VAL A 159 5.07 -8.37 39.26
C VAL A 159 5.76 -7.24 38.51
N ALA A 160 7.10 -7.25 38.46
CA ALA A 160 7.88 -6.29 37.69
C ALA A 160 7.53 -6.30 36.20
N SER A 161 7.41 -7.49 35.60
CA SER A 161 6.97 -7.61 34.22
C SER A 161 5.55 -7.12 34.00
N ALA A 162 4.62 -7.37 34.93
CA ALA A 162 3.26 -6.88 34.82
C ALA A 162 3.22 -5.35 34.84
N ALA A 163 3.99 -4.72 35.74
CA ALA A 163 4.11 -3.27 35.83
C ALA A 163 4.75 -2.65 34.57
N LEU A 164 5.82 -3.25 34.04
CA LEU A 164 6.50 -2.76 32.82
C LEU A 164 5.61 -2.84 31.58
N VAL A 165 4.93 -3.98 31.35
CA VAL A 165 3.99 -4.12 30.22
C VAL A 165 2.77 -3.21 30.42
N SER A 166 2.33 -3.02 31.65
CA SER A 166 1.25 -2.07 31.92
C SER A 166 1.70 -0.62 31.66
N GLY A 167 2.94 -0.27 31.99
CA GLY A 167 3.54 1.02 31.64
C GLY A 167 3.56 1.27 30.13
N PHE A 168 3.77 0.23 29.32
CA PHE A 168 3.66 0.29 27.86
C PHE A 168 2.26 0.69 27.38
N HIS A 169 1.21 0.07 27.93
CA HIS A 169 -0.17 0.43 27.59
C HIS A 169 -0.51 1.85 28.05
N LEU A 170 -0.11 2.20 29.28
CA LEU A 170 -0.33 3.52 29.86
C LEU A 170 0.42 4.64 29.13
N LEU A 171 1.56 4.35 28.50
CA LEU A 171 2.32 5.33 27.73
C LEU A 171 1.50 5.89 26.55
N LYS A 172 0.56 5.10 25.99
CA LYS A 172 -0.32 5.55 24.90
C LYS A 172 -1.37 6.56 25.38
N THR A 173 -1.89 6.39 26.60
CA THR A 173 -2.98 7.21 27.14
C THR A 173 -2.49 8.36 28.02
N ASN A 174 -1.39 8.16 28.77
CA ASN A 174 -0.86 9.09 29.77
C ASN A 174 0.68 9.13 29.75
N PRO A 175 1.30 9.67 28.68
CA PRO A 175 2.75 9.59 28.49
C PRO A 175 3.56 10.34 29.56
N ASP A 176 3.06 11.49 30.02
CA ASP A 176 3.76 12.34 30.99
C ASP A 176 3.97 11.66 32.34
N ILE A 177 3.01 10.88 32.81
CA ILE A 177 3.12 10.15 34.08
C ILE A 177 4.17 9.04 33.95
N VAL A 178 4.13 8.27 32.87
CA VAL A 178 5.04 7.13 32.64
C VAL A 178 6.48 7.60 32.41
N ARG A 179 6.71 8.75 31.76
CA ARG A 179 8.04 9.36 31.61
C ARG A 179 8.74 9.58 32.97
N ARG A 180 7.98 9.86 34.04
CA ARG A 180 8.51 10.03 35.41
C ARG A 180 9.04 8.74 36.04
N TRP A 181 8.85 7.57 35.40
CA TRP A 181 9.29 6.26 35.89
C TRP A 181 10.66 5.87 35.32
N SER A 182 11.29 6.77 34.55
CA SER A 182 12.54 6.50 33.82
C SER A 182 13.66 5.96 34.69
N ASN A 183 13.77 6.39 35.96
CA ASN A 183 14.82 5.95 36.87
C ASN A 183 14.61 4.50 37.33
N GLU A 184 13.38 4.17 37.74
CA GLU A 184 12.98 2.82 38.16
C GLU A 184 13.07 1.83 36.99
N ILE A 185 12.67 2.25 35.80
CA ILE A 185 12.80 1.44 34.59
C ILE A 185 14.27 1.21 34.24
N GLN A 186 15.13 2.24 34.36
CA GLN A 186 16.57 2.11 34.14
C GLN A 186 17.21 1.10 35.11
N GLU A 187 16.78 1.07 36.38
CA GLU A 187 17.19 0.03 37.33
C GLU A 187 16.72 -1.36 36.89
N ALA A 188 15.48 -1.48 36.43
CA ALA A 188 14.90 -2.74 35.95
C ALA A 188 15.61 -3.33 34.71
N VAL A 189 16.24 -2.49 33.87
CA VAL A 189 17.07 -2.96 32.72
C VAL A 189 18.26 -3.80 33.21
N HIS A 190 18.78 -3.53 34.41
CA HIS A 190 19.88 -4.28 35.02
C HIS A 190 19.40 -5.48 35.86
N SER A 191 18.11 -5.82 35.81
CA SER A 191 17.56 -6.98 36.50
C SER A 191 18.21 -8.30 36.06
N LYS A 192 18.31 -9.24 37.01
CA LYS A 192 18.82 -10.59 36.74
C LYS A 192 17.85 -11.44 35.90
N SER A 193 16.57 -11.07 35.87
CA SER A 193 15.53 -11.79 35.13
C SER A 193 15.52 -11.39 33.65
N PRO A 194 15.70 -12.33 32.70
CA PRO A 194 15.74 -12.02 31.28
C PRO A 194 14.50 -11.30 30.74
N LEU A 195 13.32 -11.65 31.25
CA LEU A 195 12.03 -11.13 30.77
C LEU A 195 11.76 -9.71 31.30
N VAL A 196 12.17 -9.43 32.54
CA VAL A 196 12.12 -8.06 33.10
C VAL A 196 13.07 -7.14 32.36
N GLN A 197 14.30 -7.61 32.09
CA GLN A 197 15.28 -6.87 31.30
C GLN A 197 14.76 -6.54 29.89
N PHE A 198 14.08 -7.47 29.23
CA PHE A 198 13.46 -7.24 27.92
C PHE A 198 12.36 -6.17 27.97
N HIS A 199 11.38 -6.30 28.85
CA HIS A 199 10.29 -5.32 28.96
C HIS A 199 10.79 -3.94 29.42
N ALA A 200 11.77 -3.89 30.33
CA ALA A 200 12.35 -2.63 30.81
C ALA A 200 13.09 -1.91 29.69
N LEU A 201 13.92 -2.62 28.91
CA LEU A 201 14.64 -2.04 27.78
C LEU A 201 13.67 -1.51 26.72
N ALA A 202 12.64 -2.29 26.41
CA ALA A 202 11.65 -1.92 25.43
C ALA A 202 10.90 -0.65 25.87
N LEU A 203 10.44 -0.57 27.13
CA LEU A 203 9.68 0.58 27.64
C LEU A 203 10.57 1.82 27.71
N LEU A 204 11.81 1.66 28.18
CA LEU A 204 12.77 2.75 28.28
C LEU A 204 13.12 3.35 26.92
N HIS A 205 13.25 2.51 25.89
CA HIS A 205 13.45 2.97 24.52
C HIS A 205 12.24 3.77 24.03
N GLN A 206 11.01 3.27 24.23
CA GLN A 206 9.80 3.99 23.80
C GLN A 206 9.62 5.33 24.50
N ILE A 207 9.93 5.41 25.80
CA ILE A 207 9.94 6.68 26.56
C ILE A 207 10.92 7.70 25.97
N ARG A 208 12.07 7.24 25.49
CA ARG A 208 13.16 8.08 24.95
C ARG A 208 13.14 8.23 23.44
N GLN A 209 12.17 7.64 22.74
CA GLN A 209 12.15 7.58 21.27
C GLN A 209 12.15 8.98 20.61
N SER A 210 11.62 10.00 21.31
CA SER A 210 11.64 11.39 20.87
C SER A 210 12.99 12.10 21.03
N ASP A 211 13.90 11.59 21.88
CA ASP A 211 15.21 12.18 22.16
C ASP A 211 16.34 11.28 21.65
N ARG A 212 16.87 11.63 20.46
CA ARG A 212 17.96 10.91 19.80
C ARG A 212 19.22 10.79 20.67
N LEU A 213 19.57 11.84 21.42
CA LEU A 213 20.77 11.82 22.26
C LEU A 213 20.59 10.85 23.44
N ALA A 214 19.38 10.81 24.02
CA ALA A 214 19.07 9.89 25.10
C ALA A 214 19.07 8.41 24.66
N ILE A 215 18.62 8.12 23.43
CA ILE A 215 18.71 6.78 22.82
C ILE A 215 20.19 6.41 22.58
N SER A 216 20.97 7.31 21.96
CA SER A 216 22.38 7.06 21.70
C SER A 216 23.17 6.78 22.99
N LYS A 217 22.93 7.55 24.05
CA LYS A 217 23.54 7.30 25.38
C LYS A 217 23.09 5.97 26.00
N LEU A 218 21.80 5.63 25.87
CA LEU A 218 21.27 4.36 26.35
C LEU A 218 21.94 3.17 25.66
N VAL A 219 21.97 3.17 24.32
CA VAL A 219 22.59 2.12 23.53
C VAL A 219 24.08 2.04 23.84
N THR A 220 24.80 3.17 23.91
CA THR A 220 26.23 3.20 24.30
C THR A 220 26.48 2.54 25.66
N SER A 221 25.62 2.82 26.64
CA SER A 221 25.73 2.23 27.98
C SER A 221 25.46 0.72 27.97
N LEU A 222 24.51 0.26 27.16
CA LEU A 222 24.09 -1.13 27.12
C LEU A 222 24.99 -2.01 26.24
N VAL A 223 25.60 -1.45 25.20
CA VAL A 223 26.61 -2.12 24.39
C VAL A 223 27.85 -2.46 25.22
N ARG A 224 28.25 -1.57 26.14
CA ARG A 224 29.32 -1.84 27.11
C ARG A 224 28.88 -2.76 28.25
N GLY A 225 27.57 -2.86 28.48
CA GLY A 225 26.96 -3.66 29.53
C GLY A 225 26.66 -5.10 29.09
N ALA A 226 26.64 -6.03 30.04
CA ALA A 226 26.25 -7.41 29.75
C ALA A 226 24.72 -7.58 29.82
N VAL A 227 24.03 -7.37 28.70
CA VAL A 227 22.62 -7.79 28.53
C VAL A 227 22.58 -9.31 28.38
N ARG A 228 21.78 -10.00 29.20
CA ARG A 228 21.75 -11.47 29.28
C ARG A 228 20.57 -12.09 28.52
N SER A 229 19.48 -11.34 28.37
CA SER A 229 18.27 -11.81 27.71
C SER A 229 18.42 -11.84 26.19
N PRO A 230 18.21 -12.98 25.51
CA PRO A 230 18.24 -13.04 24.04
C PRO A 230 17.25 -12.06 23.38
N LEU A 231 16.05 -11.93 23.95
CA LEU A 231 15.05 -10.99 23.46
C LEU A 231 15.49 -9.53 23.60
N ALA A 232 16.12 -9.19 24.73
CA ALA A 232 16.65 -7.84 24.95
C ALA A 232 17.87 -7.56 24.05
N GLN A 233 18.70 -8.57 23.78
CA GLN A 233 19.81 -8.46 22.83
C GLN A 233 19.30 -8.21 21.40
N CYS A 234 18.24 -8.87 20.95
CA CYS A 234 17.60 -8.56 19.66
C CYS A 234 17.10 -7.11 19.59
N LEU A 235 16.47 -6.60 20.66
CA LEU A 235 16.08 -5.18 20.71
C LEU A 235 17.29 -4.25 20.67
N LEU A 236 18.34 -4.58 21.44
CA LEU A 236 19.56 -3.79 21.46
C LEU A 236 20.24 -3.77 20.08
N VAL A 237 20.26 -4.88 19.36
CA VAL A 237 20.73 -4.95 17.96
C VAL A 237 19.95 -4.00 17.06
N ARG A 238 18.61 -4.01 17.13
CA ARG A 238 17.75 -3.10 16.34
C ARG A 238 18.03 -1.64 16.65
N TYR A 239 18.09 -1.29 17.95
CA TYR A 239 18.38 0.08 18.37
C TYR A 239 19.80 0.51 18.01
N THR A 240 20.75 -0.42 18.02
CA THR A 240 22.13 -0.17 17.58
C THR A 240 22.17 0.15 16.09
N SER A 241 21.44 -0.60 15.26
CA SER A 241 21.31 -0.34 13.82
C SER A 241 20.73 1.05 13.56
N GLN A 242 19.65 1.41 14.26
CA GLN A 242 19.03 2.73 14.15
C GLN A 242 20.02 3.85 14.53
N VAL A 243 20.76 3.69 15.62
CA VAL A 243 21.77 4.68 16.05
C VAL A 243 22.90 4.82 15.01
N ILE A 244 23.32 3.73 14.37
CA ILE A 244 24.33 3.77 13.29
C ILE A 244 23.80 4.56 12.09
N GLU A 245 22.57 4.29 11.64
CA GLU A 245 21.94 5.02 10.53
C GLU A 245 21.80 6.53 10.84
N GLU A 246 21.43 6.88 12.07
CA GLU A 246 21.30 8.28 12.51
C GLU A 246 22.64 9.02 12.63
N MET A 247 23.76 8.32 12.91
CA MET A 247 25.09 8.93 13.05
C MET A 247 25.76 9.28 11.71
N GLY A 248 25.30 8.67 10.61
CA GLY A 248 25.84 8.86 9.27
C GLY A 248 27.21 8.20 9.01
N PRO A 249 27.64 8.07 7.74
CA PRO A 249 28.73 7.19 7.32
C PRO A 249 30.15 7.64 7.71
N ASN A 250 30.36 8.90 8.10
CA ASN A 250 31.70 9.47 8.37
C ASN A 250 32.05 9.62 9.86
N ASN A 251 31.26 9.04 10.76
CA ASN A 251 31.50 9.19 12.19
C ASN A 251 32.30 8.00 12.74
N ASN A 252 33.58 8.22 13.08
CA ASN A 252 34.43 7.22 13.75
C ASN A 252 33.82 6.67 15.06
N ASN A 253 32.80 7.35 15.61
CA ASN A 253 32.06 6.90 16.78
C ASN A 253 31.09 5.73 16.49
N ALA A 254 30.86 5.35 15.22
CA ALA A 254 30.02 4.21 14.84
C ALA A 254 30.72 2.85 15.05
N ARG A 255 32.05 2.82 15.08
CA ARG A 255 32.85 1.59 15.14
C ARG A 255 32.59 0.69 16.35
N PRO A 256 32.45 1.19 17.59
CA PRO A 256 32.12 0.36 18.75
C PRO A 256 30.74 -0.32 18.65
N PHE A 257 29.79 0.31 17.97
CA PHE A 257 28.46 -0.25 17.71
C PHE A 257 28.54 -1.38 16.69
N PHE A 258 29.36 -1.21 15.65
CA PHE A 258 29.61 -2.26 14.67
C PHE A 258 30.33 -3.47 15.29
N GLU A 259 31.37 -3.25 16.12
CA GLU A 259 32.05 -4.31 16.88
C GLU A 259 31.08 -5.09 17.80
N PHE A 260 30.09 -4.39 18.36
CA PHE A 260 29.01 -5.04 19.11
C PHE A 260 28.12 -5.94 18.23
N LEU A 261 27.72 -5.48 17.05
CA LEU A 261 26.96 -6.30 16.09
C LEU A 261 27.76 -7.55 15.67
N GLU A 262 29.05 -7.41 15.39
CA GLU A 262 29.94 -8.55 15.11
C GLU A 262 30.03 -9.52 16.29
N SER A 263 30.07 -9.01 17.53
CA SER A 263 30.06 -9.87 18.71
C SER A 263 28.75 -10.65 18.86
N CYS A 264 27.63 -10.06 18.43
CA CYS A 264 26.30 -10.69 18.46
C CYS A 264 26.19 -11.89 17.49
N LEU A 265 26.97 -11.88 16.40
CA LEU A 265 27.07 -13.02 15.47
C LEU A 265 27.68 -14.28 16.11
N ARG A 266 28.39 -14.15 17.23
CA ARG A 266 29.06 -15.29 17.92
C ARG A 266 28.28 -15.79 19.14
N GLN A 267 27.06 -15.30 19.35
CA GLN A 267 26.25 -15.70 20.49
C GLN A 267 25.62 -17.08 20.31
N ARG A 268 25.28 -17.73 21.43
CA ARG A 268 24.67 -19.07 21.43
C ARG A 268 23.24 -19.11 20.89
N ALA A 269 22.52 -17.99 20.92
CA ALA A 269 21.11 -17.94 20.55
C ALA A 269 20.93 -17.66 19.05
N ASP A 270 20.34 -18.61 18.31
CA ASP A 270 20.06 -18.52 16.88
C ASP A 270 19.36 -17.20 16.49
N MET A 271 18.42 -16.75 17.32
CA MET A 271 17.65 -15.52 17.06
C MET A 271 18.50 -14.24 17.08
N VAL A 272 19.52 -14.17 17.95
CA VAL A 272 20.37 -12.98 18.06
C VAL A 272 21.38 -12.96 16.91
N MET A 273 21.93 -14.12 16.56
CA MET A 273 22.79 -14.27 15.39
C MET A 273 22.08 -13.83 14.11
N LEU A 274 20.84 -14.29 13.91
CA LEU A 274 20.04 -13.93 12.74
C LEU A 274 19.67 -12.44 12.71
N GLU A 275 19.22 -11.88 13.84
CA GLU A 275 18.88 -10.45 13.91
C GLU A 275 20.11 -9.57 13.69
N ALA A 276 21.27 -9.94 14.24
CA ALA A 276 22.53 -9.24 14.01
C ALA A 276 22.98 -9.32 12.56
N ALA A 277 22.94 -10.51 11.94
CA ALA A 277 23.26 -10.68 10.54
C ALA A 277 22.33 -9.85 9.64
N ARG A 278 21.02 -9.85 9.93
CA ARG A 278 20.05 -9.04 9.21
C ARG A 278 20.32 -7.54 9.37
N ALA A 279 20.48 -7.05 10.60
CA ALA A 279 20.75 -5.65 10.88
C ALA A 279 22.01 -5.17 10.14
N MET A 280 23.09 -5.95 10.18
CA MET A 280 24.28 -5.66 9.39
C MET A 280 23.95 -5.59 7.89
N THR A 281 23.27 -6.58 7.32
CA THR A 281 22.95 -6.57 5.87
C THR A 281 22.03 -5.44 5.40
N GLU A 282 21.32 -4.76 6.31
CA GLU A 282 20.39 -3.67 5.98
C GLU A 282 21.04 -2.27 6.03
N LEU A 283 22.25 -2.14 6.60
CA LEU A 283 22.97 -0.86 6.65
C LEU A 283 23.44 -0.43 5.25
N THR A 284 23.26 0.85 4.92
CA THR A 284 23.44 1.40 3.55
C THR A 284 24.90 1.52 3.09
N ASP A 285 25.85 1.70 4.00
CA ASP A 285 27.25 2.03 3.68
C ASP A 285 28.26 0.95 4.15
N ILE A 286 27.89 -0.32 4.02
CA ILE A 286 28.77 -1.44 4.42
C ILE A 286 29.75 -1.82 3.33
N THR A 287 31.01 -2.06 3.73
CA THR A 287 32.02 -2.65 2.86
C THR A 287 31.84 -4.16 2.72
N GLY A 288 32.21 -4.75 1.59
CA GLY A 288 32.11 -6.22 1.39
C GLY A 288 32.90 -7.05 2.43
N ARG A 289 33.92 -6.46 3.08
CA ARG A 289 34.68 -7.10 4.18
C ARG A 289 33.86 -7.19 5.46
N GLU A 290 33.16 -6.12 5.81
CA GLU A 290 32.27 -6.02 6.97
C GLU A 290 31.03 -6.91 6.83
N LEU A 291 30.61 -7.20 5.60
CA LEU A 291 29.50 -8.09 5.30
C LEU A 291 29.85 -9.58 5.43
N THR A 292 31.13 -9.93 5.30
CA THR A 292 31.59 -11.33 5.23
C THR A 292 31.20 -12.15 6.48
N PRO A 293 31.39 -11.67 7.73
CA PRO A 293 30.99 -12.41 8.92
C PRO A 293 29.49 -12.72 8.97
N ALA A 294 28.65 -11.75 8.57
CA ALA A 294 27.20 -11.93 8.54
C ALA A 294 26.80 -12.99 7.49
N ILE A 295 27.40 -12.95 6.29
CA ILE A 295 27.15 -13.94 5.23
C ILE A 295 27.58 -15.34 5.68
N THR A 296 28.71 -15.50 6.38
CA THR A 296 29.14 -16.81 6.89
C THR A 296 28.13 -17.41 7.87
N VAL A 297 27.52 -16.60 8.74
CA VAL A 297 26.47 -17.07 9.66
C VAL A 297 25.20 -17.44 8.89
N LEU A 298 24.78 -16.62 7.91
CA LEU A 298 23.63 -16.93 7.07
C LEU A 298 23.85 -18.21 6.26
N GLN A 299 25.06 -18.43 5.73
CA GLN A 299 25.46 -19.65 5.03
C GLN A 299 25.30 -20.88 5.93
N MET A 300 25.79 -20.82 7.17
CA MET A 300 25.61 -21.90 8.15
C MET A 300 24.13 -22.22 8.39
N PHE A 301 23.25 -21.20 8.40
CA PHE A 301 21.81 -21.41 8.58
C PHE A 301 21.10 -22.03 7.37
N LEU A 302 21.66 -21.95 6.16
CA LEU A 302 21.11 -22.64 4.97
C LEU A 302 21.11 -24.17 5.15
N SER A 303 22.12 -24.70 5.84
CA SER A 303 22.26 -26.14 6.12
C SER A 303 21.60 -26.58 7.43
N SER A 304 20.82 -25.70 8.07
CA SER A 304 20.15 -26.00 9.34
C SER A 304 18.99 -26.99 9.14
N PRO A 305 18.77 -27.95 10.05
CA PRO A 305 17.60 -28.83 9.99
C PRO A 305 16.28 -28.08 10.27
N LYS A 306 16.31 -26.84 10.77
CA LYS A 306 15.12 -26.04 11.09
C LYS A 306 14.67 -25.25 9.85
N PRO A 307 13.48 -25.51 9.27
CA PRO A 307 13.00 -24.79 8.09
C PRO A 307 12.91 -23.27 8.27
N VAL A 308 12.54 -22.81 9.47
CA VAL A 308 12.43 -21.37 9.79
C VAL A 308 13.77 -20.64 9.67
N LEU A 309 14.87 -21.27 10.11
CA LEU A 309 16.21 -20.67 10.00
C LEU A 309 16.67 -20.63 8.55
N ARG A 310 16.45 -21.71 7.79
CA ARG A 310 16.77 -21.75 6.36
C ARG A 310 16.00 -20.68 5.59
N PHE A 311 14.71 -20.54 5.85
CA PHE A 311 13.86 -19.52 5.24
C PHE A 311 14.34 -18.10 5.57
N ALA A 312 14.62 -17.80 6.84
CA ALA A 312 15.09 -16.48 7.22
C ALA A 312 16.47 -16.15 6.62
N ALA A 313 17.37 -17.15 6.56
CA ALA A 313 18.68 -17.01 5.96
C ALA A 313 18.60 -16.72 4.45
N ILE A 314 17.87 -17.54 3.68
CA ILE A 314 17.75 -17.35 2.24
C ILE A 314 17.03 -16.05 1.87
N ARG A 315 16.02 -15.64 2.66
CA ARG A 315 15.33 -14.35 2.48
C ARG A 315 16.29 -13.18 2.67
N THR A 316 17.15 -13.24 3.68
CA THR A 316 18.15 -12.20 3.94
C THR A 316 19.21 -12.17 2.83
N LEU A 317 19.72 -13.33 2.42
CA LEU A 317 20.68 -13.44 1.31
C LEU A 317 20.10 -12.97 -0.03
N ASN A 318 18.82 -13.22 -0.31
CA ASN A 318 18.15 -12.72 -1.53
C ASN A 318 18.16 -11.19 -1.59
N LYS A 319 17.89 -10.54 -0.45
CA LYS A 319 17.95 -9.07 -0.33
C LYS A 319 19.37 -8.56 -0.53
N VAL A 320 20.36 -9.19 0.08
CA VAL A 320 21.78 -8.86 -0.10
C VAL A 320 22.22 -9.04 -1.55
N ALA A 321 21.77 -10.10 -2.22
CA ALA A 321 22.12 -10.37 -3.61
C ALA A 321 21.61 -9.30 -4.59
N MET A 322 20.65 -8.46 -4.20
CA MET A 322 20.26 -7.29 -5.02
C MET A 322 21.32 -6.19 -4.99
N ALA A 323 21.97 -5.96 -3.84
CA ALA A 323 22.95 -4.87 -3.65
C ALA A 323 24.40 -5.34 -3.87
N HIS A 324 24.76 -6.51 -3.34
CA HIS A 324 26.12 -7.06 -3.37
C HIS A 324 26.15 -8.54 -3.83
N PRO A 325 25.86 -8.83 -5.12
CA PRO A 325 25.82 -10.21 -5.62
C PRO A 325 27.12 -11.00 -5.36
N GLN A 326 28.28 -10.35 -5.51
CA GLN A 326 29.59 -11.00 -5.40
C GLN A 326 29.89 -11.54 -4.00
N ALA A 327 29.33 -10.93 -2.96
CA ALA A 327 29.54 -11.38 -1.59
C ALA A 327 28.78 -12.69 -1.28
N VAL A 328 27.67 -12.92 -1.99
CA VAL A 328 26.77 -14.07 -1.78
C VAL A 328 27.16 -15.29 -2.63
N THR A 329 28.00 -15.12 -3.66
CA THR A 329 28.41 -16.20 -4.58
C THR A 329 28.96 -17.44 -3.88
N ASN A 330 29.64 -17.28 -2.74
CA ASN A 330 30.19 -18.39 -1.96
C ASN A 330 29.11 -19.31 -1.37
N CYS A 331 27.87 -18.82 -1.22
CA CYS A 331 26.73 -19.58 -0.72
C CYS A 331 25.98 -20.34 -1.82
N ASN A 332 26.36 -20.20 -3.10
CA ASN A 332 25.61 -20.77 -4.23
C ASN A 332 25.48 -22.30 -4.13
N ILE A 333 26.54 -22.99 -3.69
CA ILE A 333 26.51 -24.46 -3.56
C ILE A 333 25.46 -24.90 -2.53
N ASP A 334 25.41 -24.22 -1.38
CA ASP A 334 24.42 -24.51 -0.34
C ASP A 334 23.01 -24.16 -0.81
N MET A 335 22.84 -23.03 -1.51
CA MET A 335 21.54 -22.63 -2.07
C MET A 335 21.02 -23.58 -3.16
N GLU A 336 21.90 -24.20 -3.96
CA GLU A 336 21.50 -25.21 -4.96
C GLU A 336 20.82 -26.41 -4.29
N THR A 337 21.28 -26.82 -3.10
CA THR A 337 20.64 -27.91 -2.34
C THR A 337 19.23 -27.56 -1.86
N LEU A 338 18.94 -26.27 -1.70
CA LEU A 338 17.63 -25.77 -1.26
C LEU A 338 16.59 -25.69 -2.38
N ILE A 339 16.97 -25.86 -3.64
CA ILE A 339 16.01 -25.92 -4.75
C ILE A 339 15.06 -27.11 -4.58
N SER A 340 15.57 -28.22 -4.06
CA SER A 340 14.80 -29.44 -3.77
C SER A 340 14.16 -29.43 -2.38
N ASP A 341 14.10 -28.29 -1.69
CA ASP A 341 13.51 -28.20 -0.35
C ASP A 341 11.99 -28.45 -0.39
N PRO A 342 11.42 -29.19 0.59
CA PRO A 342 9.97 -29.39 0.66
C PRO A 342 9.19 -28.08 0.81
N ASN A 343 9.79 -27.03 1.38
CA ASN A 343 9.16 -25.72 1.48
C ASN A 343 9.39 -24.91 0.20
N ARG A 344 8.32 -24.76 -0.59
CA ARG A 344 8.33 -24.04 -1.87
C ARG A 344 8.77 -22.58 -1.76
N SER A 345 8.50 -21.91 -0.63
CA SER A 345 8.98 -20.53 -0.41
C SER A 345 10.51 -20.48 -0.30
N ILE A 346 11.13 -21.48 0.32
CA ILE A 346 12.60 -21.59 0.41
C ILE A 346 13.19 -21.85 -0.97
N ALA A 347 12.64 -22.83 -1.70
CA ALA A 347 13.09 -23.16 -3.05
C ALA A 347 12.98 -21.96 -4.01
N THR A 348 11.86 -21.24 -3.99
CA THR A 348 11.64 -20.04 -4.83
C THR A 348 12.66 -18.94 -4.54
N LEU A 349 12.90 -18.65 -3.26
CA LEU A 349 13.90 -17.67 -2.85
C LEU A 349 15.32 -18.13 -3.20
N ALA A 350 15.61 -19.43 -3.10
CA ALA A 350 16.91 -19.99 -3.50
C ALA A 350 17.14 -19.82 -5.00
N ILE A 351 16.19 -20.19 -5.85
CA ILE A 351 16.24 -20.01 -7.31
C ILE A 351 16.44 -18.54 -7.65
N THR A 352 15.62 -17.66 -7.09
CA THR A 352 15.69 -16.21 -7.36
C THR A 352 17.05 -15.63 -6.94
N THR A 353 17.65 -16.14 -5.86
CA THR A 353 18.97 -15.70 -5.41
C THR A 353 20.06 -16.23 -6.34
N LEU A 354 20.01 -17.51 -6.70
CA LEU A 354 20.96 -18.17 -7.60
C LEU A 354 20.98 -17.56 -9.00
N LEU A 355 19.83 -17.12 -9.53
CA LEU A 355 19.79 -16.42 -10.82
C LEU A 355 20.51 -15.06 -10.77
N LYS A 356 20.54 -14.39 -9.61
CA LYS A 356 21.25 -13.11 -9.43
C LYS A 356 22.75 -13.29 -9.17
N THR A 357 23.12 -14.33 -8.42
CA THR A 357 24.51 -14.63 -8.02
C THR A 357 25.19 -15.63 -8.96
N GLY A 358 24.46 -16.16 -9.94
CA GLY A 358 24.93 -17.18 -10.88
C GLY A 358 26.12 -16.71 -11.72
N ASN A 359 27.03 -17.64 -11.96
CA ASN A 359 28.16 -17.49 -12.88
C ASN A 359 27.90 -18.28 -14.18
N GLU A 360 28.66 -17.99 -15.24
CA GLU A 360 28.48 -18.61 -16.55
C GLU A 360 28.52 -20.15 -16.53
N ALA A 361 29.35 -20.75 -15.66
CA ALA A 361 29.47 -22.20 -15.51
C ALA A 361 28.26 -22.85 -14.82
N SER A 362 27.57 -22.12 -13.96
CA SER A 362 26.41 -22.62 -13.20
C SER A 362 25.11 -22.63 -14.01
N VAL A 363 25.02 -21.82 -15.07
CA VAL A 363 23.79 -21.61 -15.86
C VAL A 363 23.19 -22.94 -16.33
N ASP A 364 24.01 -23.80 -16.94
CA ASP A 364 23.55 -25.08 -17.52
C ASP A 364 22.94 -26.03 -16.47
N ARG A 365 23.48 -26.03 -15.25
CA ARG A 365 22.99 -26.85 -14.14
C ARG A 365 21.73 -26.24 -13.51
N LEU A 366 21.71 -24.93 -13.31
CA LEU A 366 20.55 -24.21 -12.76
C LEU A 366 19.33 -24.38 -13.65
N MET A 367 19.47 -24.23 -14.97
CA MET A 367 18.34 -24.37 -15.89
C MET A 367 17.69 -25.76 -15.81
N LYS A 368 18.49 -26.84 -15.72
CA LYS A 368 17.96 -28.21 -15.58
C LYS A 368 17.15 -28.43 -14.30
N GLN A 369 17.55 -27.80 -13.20
CA GLN A 369 16.84 -27.93 -11.93
C GLN A 369 15.56 -27.09 -11.89
N ILE A 370 15.60 -25.90 -12.50
CA ILE A 370 14.46 -24.98 -12.52
C ILE A 370 13.33 -25.52 -13.41
N THR A 371 13.62 -26.21 -14.53
CA THR A 371 12.56 -26.76 -15.41
C THR A 371 11.53 -27.60 -14.65
N ASN A 372 11.98 -28.51 -13.79
CA ASN A 372 11.09 -29.36 -13.00
C ASN A 372 10.33 -28.59 -11.90
N PHE A 373 10.79 -27.40 -11.54
CA PHE A 373 10.17 -26.56 -10.53
C PHE A 373 9.11 -25.61 -11.10
N MET A 374 9.24 -25.22 -12.37
CA MET A 374 8.34 -24.25 -13.01
C MET A 374 6.89 -24.74 -13.06
N SER A 375 6.66 -26.04 -13.26
CA SER A 375 5.31 -26.62 -13.27
C SER A 375 4.60 -26.56 -11.91
N ASP A 376 5.36 -26.46 -10.81
CA ASP A 376 4.85 -26.58 -9.45
C ASP A 376 4.55 -25.22 -8.77
N ILE A 377 4.72 -24.11 -9.49
CA ILE A 377 4.60 -22.75 -8.93
C ILE A 377 3.54 -21.90 -9.64
N ALA A 378 3.00 -20.92 -8.92
CA ALA A 378 2.04 -19.96 -9.46
C ALA A 378 2.69 -19.00 -10.48
N ASP A 379 1.88 -18.48 -11.41
CA ASP A 379 2.33 -17.67 -12.54
C ASP A 379 3.09 -16.40 -12.13
N GLU A 380 2.70 -15.75 -11.02
CA GLU A 380 3.41 -14.60 -10.45
C GLU A 380 4.90 -14.90 -10.20
N PHE A 381 5.21 -16.07 -9.65
CA PHE A 381 6.60 -16.47 -9.40
C PHE A 381 7.31 -16.86 -10.70
N LYS A 382 6.60 -17.48 -11.64
CA LYS A 382 7.16 -17.80 -12.96
C LYS A 382 7.60 -16.54 -13.71
N ILE A 383 6.83 -15.45 -13.62
CA ILE A 383 7.18 -14.14 -14.20
C ILE A 383 8.52 -13.63 -13.65
N VAL A 384 8.71 -13.67 -12.32
CA VAL A 384 9.98 -13.26 -11.69
C VAL A 384 11.17 -14.10 -12.17
N VAL A 385 10.98 -15.41 -12.37
CA VAL A 385 12.01 -16.30 -12.91
C VAL A 385 12.35 -15.93 -14.36
N VAL A 386 11.35 -15.66 -15.19
CA VAL A 386 11.53 -15.24 -16.60
C VAL A 386 12.34 -13.94 -16.69
N GLU A 387 11.99 -12.93 -15.88
CA GLU A 387 12.73 -11.67 -15.85
C GLU A 387 14.20 -11.86 -15.42
N ALA A 388 14.44 -12.72 -14.43
CA ALA A 388 15.78 -13.04 -13.98
C ALA A 388 16.59 -13.80 -15.05
N ILE A 389 15.96 -14.70 -15.81
CA ILE A 389 16.57 -15.39 -16.95
C ILE A 389 16.93 -14.41 -18.06
N ARG A 390 16.04 -13.46 -18.38
CA ARG A 390 16.33 -12.38 -19.33
C ARG A 390 17.57 -11.59 -18.90
N SER A 391 17.62 -11.13 -17.65
CA SER A 391 18.78 -10.41 -17.11
C SER A 391 20.06 -11.25 -17.14
N LEU A 392 19.97 -12.54 -16.84
CA LEU A 392 21.10 -13.47 -16.89
C LEU A 392 21.62 -13.66 -18.32
N CYS A 393 20.73 -13.75 -19.30
CA CYS A 393 21.07 -13.88 -20.71
C CYS A 393 21.77 -12.62 -21.24
N LEU A 394 21.28 -11.44 -20.89
CA LEU A 394 21.94 -10.16 -21.22
C LEU A 394 23.31 -10.03 -20.57
N LYS A 395 23.51 -10.59 -19.37
CA LYS A 395 24.79 -10.60 -18.66
C LYS A 395 25.79 -11.61 -19.24
N TYR A 396 25.33 -12.76 -19.73
CA TYR A 396 26.15 -13.80 -20.34
C TYR A 396 25.67 -14.17 -21.75
N PRO A 397 25.87 -13.28 -22.76
CA PRO A 397 25.31 -13.48 -24.10
C PRO A 397 25.74 -14.79 -24.76
N GLN A 398 26.93 -15.31 -24.47
CA GLN A 398 27.43 -16.58 -25.04
C GLN A 398 26.55 -17.80 -24.71
N LYS A 399 25.74 -17.73 -23.64
CA LYS A 399 24.83 -18.79 -23.21
C LYS A 399 23.41 -18.63 -23.75
N TYR A 400 23.17 -17.70 -24.69
CA TYR A 400 21.84 -17.40 -25.22
C TYR A 400 21.08 -18.65 -25.70
N ARG A 401 21.76 -19.62 -26.34
CA ARG A 401 21.12 -20.83 -26.87
C ARG A 401 20.39 -21.63 -25.79
N VAL A 402 21.03 -21.83 -24.64
CA VAL A 402 20.47 -22.64 -23.55
C VAL A 402 19.30 -21.92 -22.89
N LEU A 403 19.46 -20.62 -22.66
CA LEU A 403 18.44 -19.78 -22.02
C LEU A 403 17.21 -19.56 -22.93
N MET A 404 17.43 -19.36 -24.24
CA MET A 404 16.36 -19.23 -25.22
C MET A 404 15.58 -20.55 -25.40
N ASN A 405 16.27 -21.69 -25.41
CA ASN A 405 15.61 -22.99 -25.46
C ASN A 405 14.80 -23.26 -24.19
N PHE A 406 15.28 -22.80 -23.03
CA PHE A 406 14.50 -22.86 -21.79
C PHE A 406 13.25 -21.99 -21.88
N LEU A 407 13.37 -20.72 -22.30
CA LEU A 407 12.24 -19.81 -22.49
C LEU A 407 11.21 -20.38 -23.48
N SER A 408 11.67 -21.00 -24.57
CA SER A 408 10.81 -21.68 -25.55
C SER A 408 10.10 -22.90 -24.96
N GLY A 409 10.79 -23.70 -24.15
CA GLY A 409 10.19 -24.86 -23.47
C GLY A 409 9.00 -24.44 -22.59
N ILE A 410 9.21 -23.46 -21.72
CA ILE A 410 8.15 -22.95 -20.82
C ILE A 410 7.08 -22.13 -21.56
N LEU A 411 7.40 -21.56 -22.73
CA LEU A 411 6.43 -20.88 -23.58
C LEU A 411 5.40 -21.86 -24.17
N ARG A 412 5.75 -23.15 -24.30
CA ARG A 412 4.84 -24.21 -24.81
C ARG A 412 3.97 -24.87 -23.73
N GLU A 413 4.33 -24.74 -22.46
CA GLU A 413 3.55 -25.30 -21.35
C GLU A 413 2.23 -24.52 -21.14
N GLU A 414 1.32 -25.01 -20.32
CA GLU A 414 0.12 -24.23 -19.97
C GLU A 414 0.48 -23.06 -19.03
N GLY A 415 -0.21 -21.92 -19.18
CA GLY A 415 -0.03 -20.77 -18.29
C GLY A 415 -0.82 -19.55 -18.72
N GLY A 416 -1.07 -18.63 -17.77
CA GLY A 416 -1.87 -17.44 -17.98
C GLY A 416 -1.23 -16.42 -18.92
N PHE A 417 -2.06 -15.47 -19.38
CA PHE A 417 -1.69 -14.44 -20.35
C PHE A 417 -0.47 -13.62 -19.92
N GLU A 418 -0.44 -13.11 -18.68
CA GLU A 418 0.66 -12.25 -18.21
C GLU A 418 2.00 -12.99 -18.19
N TYR A 419 1.98 -14.26 -17.80
CA TYR A 419 3.17 -15.11 -17.80
C TYR A 419 3.69 -15.34 -19.22
N LYS A 420 2.81 -15.67 -20.17
CA LYS A 420 3.18 -15.83 -21.59
C LYS A 420 3.69 -14.54 -22.21
N LYS A 421 3.02 -13.43 -21.91
CA LYS A 421 3.45 -12.09 -22.31
C LYS A 421 4.86 -11.77 -21.80
N ALA A 422 5.15 -12.02 -20.53
CA ALA A 422 6.48 -11.81 -19.96
C ALA A 422 7.59 -12.63 -20.66
N ILE A 423 7.28 -13.86 -21.09
CA ILE A 423 8.20 -14.68 -21.87
C ILE A 423 8.43 -14.09 -23.26
N VAL A 424 7.34 -13.74 -23.97
CA VAL A 424 7.41 -13.16 -25.32
C VAL A 424 8.18 -11.83 -25.30
N ASP A 425 7.88 -10.94 -24.35
CA ASP A 425 8.60 -9.67 -24.15
C ASP A 425 10.08 -9.90 -23.82
N SER A 426 10.40 -10.94 -23.04
CA SER A 426 11.79 -11.33 -22.77
C SER A 426 12.50 -11.80 -24.02
N ILE A 427 11.89 -12.68 -24.83
CA ILE A 427 12.45 -13.14 -26.11
C ILE A 427 12.65 -11.95 -27.07
N LEU A 428 11.68 -11.04 -27.14
CA LEU A 428 11.74 -9.81 -27.93
C LEU A 428 12.97 -8.96 -27.59
N ILE A 429 13.21 -8.72 -26.30
CA ILE A 429 14.39 -7.97 -25.83
C ILE A 429 15.68 -8.70 -26.21
N LEU A 430 15.73 -10.02 -26.03
CA LEU A 430 16.93 -10.81 -26.35
C LEU A 430 17.26 -10.83 -27.85
N ILE A 431 16.25 -10.91 -28.73
CA ILE A 431 16.45 -10.84 -30.19
C ILE A 431 17.01 -9.47 -30.62
N ARG A 432 16.60 -8.39 -29.95
CA ARG A 432 17.06 -7.02 -30.26
C ARG A 432 18.50 -6.79 -29.78
N GLU A 433 18.83 -7.24 -28.58
CA GLU A 433 20.14 -7.00 -27.95
C GLU A 433 21.22 -8.02 -28.40
N ILE A 434 20.83 -9.24 -28.79
CA ILE A 434 21.76 -10.32 -29.17
C ILE A 434 21.48 -10.76 -30.62
N PRO A 435 22.23 -10.27 -31.62
CA PRO A 435 22.00 -10.60 -33.03
C PRO A 435 22.01 -12.10 -33.33
N ASP A 436 22.90 -12.87 -32.70
CA ASP A 436 23.01 -14.32 -32.88
C ASP A 436 21.79 -15.09 -32.36
N ALA A 437 20.99 -14.49 -31.46
CA ALA A 437 19.77 -15.09 -30.93
C ALA A 437 18.56 -14.93 -31.87
N LYS A 438 18.68 -14.09 -32.90
CA LYS A 438 17.56 -13.71 -33.77
C LYS A 438 16.90 -14.89 -34.47
N GLU A 439 17.66 -15.73 -35.17
CA GLU A 439 17.09 -16.86 -35.90
C GLU A 439 16.38 -17.86 -34.99
N ILE A 440 17.01 -18.20 -33.86
CA ILE A 440 16.46 -19.14 -32.88
C ILE A 440 15.20 -18.56 -32.24
N GLY A 441 15.25 -17.30 -31.82
CA GLY A 441 14.10 -16.62 -31.23
C GLY A 441 12.91 -16.50 -32.18
N LEU A 442 13.14 -16.11 -33.42
CA LEU A 442 12.08 -16.06 -34.43
C LEU A 442 11.51 -17.46 -34.74
N SER A 443 12.34 -18.51 -34.77
CA SER A 443 11.87 -19.90 -34.94
C SER A 443 10.96 -20.33 -33.79
N HIS A 444 11.37 -20.07 -32.55
CA HIS A 444 10.57 -20.42 -31.36
C HIS A 444 9.25 -19.67 -31.31
N LEU A 445 9.25 -18.38 -31.64
CA LEU A 445 8.02 -17.58 -31.72
C LEU A 445 7.10 -18.03 -32.86
N CYS A 446 7.66 -18.45 -34.01
CA CYS A 446 6.87 -19.02 -35.11
C CYS A 446 6.18 -20.32 -34.72
N GLU A 447 6.87 -21.18 -33.97
CA GLU A 447 6.28 -22.41 -33.46
C GLU A 447 5.23 -22.14 -32.38
N PHE A 448 5.40 -21.10 -31.56
CA PHE A 448 4.41 -20.73 -30.54
C PHE A 448 3.11 -20.21 -31.16
N ILE A 449 3.18 -19.35 -32.18
CA ILE A 449 1.96 -18.90 -32.89
C ILE A 449 1.27 -20.02 -33.65
N GLU A 450 1.84 -21.25 -33.73
CA GLU A 450 1.14 -22.38 -34.36
C GLU A 450 -0.14 -22.76 -33.61
N ASP A 451 -0.05 -22.78 -32.28
CA ASP A 451 -1.07 -23.21 -31.32
C ASP A 451 -1.32 -22.14 -30.23
N CYS A 452 -1.18 -20.86 -30.56
CA CYS A 452 -1.35 -19.78 -29.58
C CYS A 452 -2.83 -19.40 -29.43
N GLU A 453 -3.35 -19.51 -28.21
CA GLU A 453 -4.74 -19.15 -27.87
C GLU A 453 -4.94 -17.64 -27.70
N PHE A 454 -3.85 -16.88 -27.49
CA PHE A 454 -3.92 -15.45 -27.19
C PHE A 454 -3.79 -14.57 -28.43
N THR A 455 -4.92 -14.01 -28.89
CA THR A 455 -5.02 -13.08 -30.03
C THR A 455 -4.00 -11.94 -30.01
N TYR A 456 -3.82 -11.30 -28.84
CA TYR A 456 -2.87 -10.19 -28.68
C TYR A 456 -1.41 -10.61 -28.91
N LEU A 457 -1.00 -11.75 -28.33
CA LEU A 457 0.37 -12.27 -28.47
C LEU A 457 0.63 -12.72 -29.91
N SER A 458 -0.32 -13.40 -30.55
CA SER A 458 -0.25 -13.77 -31.97
C SER A 458 -0.03 -12.54 -32.86
N SER A 459 -0.80 -11.48 -32.64
CA SER A 459 -0.67 -10.22 -33.39
C SER A 459 0.67 -9.52 -33.15
N GLN A 460 1.14 -9.47 -31.90
CA GLN A 460 2.44 -8.89 -31.52
C GLN A 460 3.61 -9.65 -32.17
N ILE A 461 3.57 -10.99 -32.16
CA ILE A 461 4.59 -11.84 -32.78
C ILE A 461 4.57 -11.71 -34.30
N LEU A 462 3.39 -11.69 -34.93
CA LEU A 462 3.27 -11.46 -36.37
C LEU A 462 3.85 -10.11 -36.77
N HIS A 463 3.60 -9.06 -36.00
CA HIS A 463 4.20 -7.75 -36.23
C HIS A 463 5.73 -7.79 -36.13
N LEU A 464 6.28 -8.46 -35.11
CA LEU A 464 7.72 -8.68 -34.98
C LEU A 464 8.30 -9.42 -36.19
N LEU A 465 7.65 -10.50 -36.62
CA LEU A 465 8.07 -11.28 -37.78
C LEU A 465 8.12 -10.41 -39.04
N GLY A 466 7.19 -9.46 -39.20
CA GLY A 466 7.19 -8.53 -40.33
C GLY A 466 8.37 -7.56 -40.32
N ASN A 467 8.86 -7.19 -39.13
CA ASN A 467 9.97 -6.25 -38.97
C ASN A 467 11.35 -6.94 -39.03
N GLU A 468 11.49 -8.11 -38.42
CA GLU A 468 12.77 -8.81 -38.25
C GLU A 468 12.95 -10.02 -39.18
N GLY A 469 11.85 -10.68 -39.58
CA GLY A 469 11.89 -11.84 -40.46
C GLY A 469 12.51 -11.58 -41.85
N PRO A 470 12.21 -10.46 -42.54
CA PRO A 470 12.86 -10.12 -43.81
C PRO A 470 14.38 -9.90 -43.72
N LYS A 471 14.90 -9.57 -42.53
CA LYS A 471 16.33 -9.30 -42.28
C LYS A 471 17.14 -10.58 -42.03
N THR A 472 16.48 -11.74 -41.95
CA THR A 472 17.13 -13.05 -41.76
C THR A 472 17.74 -13.55 -43.08
N PRO A 473 18.69 -14.50 -43.06
CA PRO A 473 19.28 -15.03 -44.30
C PRO A 473 18.30 -15.87 -45.13
N GLU A 474 17.28 -16.49 -44.50
CA GLU A 474 16.25 -17.28 -45.19
C GLU A 474 14.81 -16.80 -44.89
N PRO A 475 14.38 -15.62 -45.40
CA PRO A 475 13.05 -15.07 -45.11
C PRO A 475 11.89 -15.96 -45.57
N ALA A 476 12.11 -16.77 -46.61
CA ALA A 476 11.08 -17.64 -47.20
C ALA A 476 10.53 -18.69 -46.21
N ARG A 477 11.32 -19.10 -45.22
CA ARG A 477 10.92 -20.10 -44.21
C ARG A 477 9.75 -19.61 -43.34
N TYR A 478 9.66 -18.31 -43.09
CA TYR A 478 8.68 -17.72 -42.20
C TYR A 478 7.29 -17.56 -42.83
N ILE A 479 7.23 -17.45 -44.16
CA ILE A 479 5.97 -17.22 -44.91
C ILE A 479 4.93 -18.30 -44.60
N ARG A 480 5.33 -19.57 -44.45
CA ARG A 480 4.40 -20.67 -44.17
C ARG A 480 3.63 -20.45 -42.86
N PHE A 481 4.33 -19.99 -41.82
CA PHE A 481 3.76 -19.79 -40.49
C PHE A 481 2.77 -18.63 -40.53
N ILE A 482 3.13 -17.54 -41.22
CA ILE A 482 2.28 -16.37 -41.39
C ILE A 482 1.03 -16.73 -42.24
N TYR A 483 1.21 -17.46 -43.34
CA TYR A 483 0.10 -17.81 -44.23
C TYR A 483 -0.93 -18.74 -43.59
N ASN A 484 -0.49 -19.69 -42.76
CA ASN A 484 -1.43 -20.55 -42.03
C ASN A 484 -2.36 -19.73 -41.12
N ARG A 485 -1.86 -18.65 -40.52
CA ARG A 485 -2.64 -17.74 -39.67
C ARG A 485 -3.65 -16.90 -40.46
N VAL A 486 -3.40 -16.64 -41.75
CA VAL A 486 -4.38 -16.00 -42.65
C VAL A 486 -5.59 -16.91 -42.91
N ILE A 487 -5.51 -18.22 -42.66
CA ILE A 487 -6.61 -19.16 -42.95
C ILE A 487 -7.30 -19.63 -41.67
N LEU A 488 -6.53 -19.96 -40.64
CA LEU A 488 -7.00 -20.75 -39.50
C LEU A 488 -7.45 -19.89 -38.30
N GLU A 489 -7.17 -18.59 -38.30
CA GLU A 489 -7.36 -17.72 -37.12
C GLU A 489 -8.53 -16.75 -37.25
N ASN A 490 -8.84 -16.05 -36.16
CA ASN A 490 -9.81 -14.96 -36.12
C ASN A 490 -9.38 -13.74 -36.97
N ALA A 491 -10.33 -12.84 -37.25
CA ALA A 491 -10.14 -11.70 -38.15
C ALA A 491 -8.93 -10.82 -37.77
N THR A 492 -8.77 -10.49 -36.49
CA THR A 492 -7.69 -9.60 -36.02
C THR A 492 -6.29 -10.18 -36.27
N VAL A 493 -6.12 -11.49 -36.09
CA VAL A 493 -4.87 -12.20 -36.38
C VAL A 493 -4.67 -12.32 -37.89
N ARG A 494 -5.73 -12.60 -38.67
CA ARG A 494 -5.67 -12.63 -40.15
C ARG A 494 -5.22 -11.28 -40.71
N ALA A 495 -5.77 -10.17 -40.22
CA ALA A 495 -5.41 -8.82 -40.65
C ALA A 495 -3.95 -8.47 -40.30
N SER A 496 -3.50 -8.87 -39.11
CA SER A 496 -2.09 -8.76 -38.71
C SER A 496 -1.19 -9.57 -39.62
N ALA A 497 -1.56 -10.81 -39.95
CA ALA A 497 -0.80 -11.68 -40.85
C ALA A 497 -0.73 -11.12 -42.29
N VAL A 498 -1.82 -10.54 -42.82
CA VAL A 498 -1.85 -9.83 -44.10
C VAL A 498 -0.84 -8.67 -44.12
N SER A 499 -0.77 -7.91 -43.02
CA SER A 499 0.18 -6.81 -42.86
C SER A 499 1.62 -7.30 -42.81
N THR A 500 1.85 -8.40 -42.10
CA THR A 500 3.16 -9.07 -42.04
C THR A 500 3.60 -9.57 -43.41
N LEU A 501 2.73 -10.23 -44.18
CA LEU A 501 3.03 -10.68 -45.54
C LEU A 501 3.40 -9.49 -46.43
N ALA A 502 2.65 -8.39 -46.34
CA ALA A 502 2.93 -7.20 -47.12
C ALA A 502 4.34 -6.64 -46.84
N LYS A 503 4.76 -6.58 -45.57
CA LYS A 503 6.12 -6.17 -45.18
C LYS A 503 7.21 -7.06 -45.79
N PHE A 504 7.01 -8.39 -45.83
CA PHE A 504 7.93 -9.29 -46.52
C PHE A 504 7.98 -9.01 -48.03
N GLY A 505 6.84 -8.70 -48.67
CA GLY A 505 6.76 -8.38 -50.10
C GLY A 505 7.40 -7.04 -50.46
N ALA A 506 7.39 -6.09 -49.52
CA ALA A 506 8.04 -4.80 -49.66
C ALA A 506 9.57 -4.94 -49.55
N GLN A 507 10.06 -5.61 -48.50
CA GLN A 507 11.50 -5.72 -48.19
C GLN A 507 12.23 -6.77 -49.03
N VAL A 508 11.57 -7.86 -49.45
CA VAL A 508 12.21 -8.98 -50.18
C VAL A 508 11.60 -9.12 -51.57
N GLU A 509 12.25 -8.50 -52.56
CA GLU A 509 11.77 -8.46 -53.95
C GLU A 509 11.60 -9.85 -54.58
N SER A 510 12.45 -10.82 -54.25
CA SER A 510 12.35 -12.19 -54.76
C SER A 510 11.08 -12.93 -54.28
N LEU A 511 10.50 -12.53 -53.14
CA LEU A 511 9.30 -13.14 -52.56
C LEU A 511 8.02 -12.39 -52.94
N ARG A 512 8.14 -11.16 -53.45
CA ARG A 512 7.02 -10.28 -53.81
C ARG A 512 5.97 -10.95 -54.72
N PRO A 513 6.33 -11.67 -55.82
CA PRO A 513 5.32 -12.28 -56.69
C PRO A 513 4.48 -13.37 -55.97
N ARG A 514 5.12 -14.13 -55.08
CA ARG A 514 4.44 -15.15 -54.28
C ARG A 514 3.50 -14.49 -53.29
N ILE A 515 3.97 -13.46 -52.59
CA ILE A 515 3.19 -12.72 -51.58
C ILE A 515 1.98 -12.03 -52.20
N VAL A 516 2.13 -11.37 -53.36
CA VAL A 516 1.01 -10.77 -54.12
C VAL A 516 -0.05 -11.83 -54.43
N THR A 517 0.35 -13.04 -54.81
CA THR A 517 -0.60 -14.15 -55.05
C THR A 517 -1.36 -14.56 -53.79
N LEU A 518 -0.70 -14.55 -52.62
CA LEU A 518 -1.34 -14.85 -51.34
C LEU A 518 -2.30 -13.73 -50.90
N LEU A 519 -1.88 -12.46 -51.05
CA LEU A 519 -2.72 -11.30 -50.72
C LEU A 519 -3.98 -11.22 -51.59
N ARG A 520 -3.91 -11.59 -52.89
CA ARG A 520 -5.10 -11.67 -53.75
C ARG A 520 -6.18 -12.62 -53.24
N ARG A 521 -5.81 -13.66 -52.50
CA ARG A 521 -6.80 -14.58 -51.89
C ARG A 521 -7.53 -13.90 -50.73
N CYS A 522 -6.87 -13.00 -50.03
CA CYS A 522 -7.42 -12.27 -48.88
C CYS A 522 -8.48 -11.22 -49.31
N LEU A 523 -8.58 -10.87 -50.59
CA LEU A 523 -9.64 -10.03 -51.13
C LEU A 523 -11.04 -10.66 -51.00
N TYR A 524 -11.09 -11.98 -50.85
CA TYR A 524 -12.32 -12.75 -50.67
C TYR A 524 -12.50 -13.21 -49.22
N ASP A 525 -11.77 -12.64 -48.26
CA ASP A 525 -12.02 -12.90 -46.83
C ASP A 525 -13.43 -12.46 -46.45
N ASN A 526 -14.02 -13.05 -45.41
CA ASN A 526 -15.35 -12.68 -44.92
C ASN A 526 -15.34 -11.36 -44.15
N ASP A 527 -14.20 -11.01 -43.56
CA ASP A 527 -14.00 -9.81 -42.76
C ASP A 527 -13.60 -8.61 -43.63
N ASP A 528 -14.18 -7.43 -43.37
CA ASP A 528 -13.91 -6.21 -44.13
C ASP A 528 -12.52 -5.64 -43.88
N GLU A 529 -12.05 -5.65 -42.63
CA GLU A 529 -10.73 -5.16 -42.27
C GLU A 529 -9.61 -5.93 -42.98
N VAL A 530 -9.72 -7.26 -43.05
CA VAL A 530 -8.76 -8.11 -43.78
C VAL A 530 -8.77 -7.79 -45.28
N ARG A 531 -9.96 -7.62 -45.88
CA ARG A 531 -10.10 -7.26 -47.31
C ARG A 531 -9.52 -5.88 -47.61
N ASP A 532 -9.76 -4.91 -46.74
CA ASP A 532 -9.30 -3.54 -46.91
C ASP A 532 -7.77 -3.46 -46.81
N ARG A 533 -7.17 -4.11 -45.81
CA ARG A 533 -5.70 -4.23 -45.71
C ARG A 533 -5.11 -4.94 -46.93
N ALA A 534 -5.72 -6.04 -47.39
CA ALA A 534 -5.24 -6.76 -48.57
C ALA A 534 -5.28 -5.89 -49.83
N THR A 535 -6.37 -5.14 -50.03
CA THR A 535 -6.55 -4.22 -51.16
C THR A 535 -5.50 -3.11 -51.12
N LEU A 536 -5.32 -2.47 -49.96
CA LEU A 536 -4.31 -1.42 -49.75
C LEU A 536 -2.91 -1.94 -50.09
N TYR A 537 -2.53 -3.09 -49.55
CA TYR A 537 -1.18 -3.64 -49.73
C TYR A 537 -0.93 -4.19 -51.13
N LEU A 538 -1.94 -4.68 -51.84
CA LEU A 538 -1.81 -5.05 -53.25
C LEU A 538 -1.53 -3.83 -54.14
N ASN A 539 -2.17 -2.70 -53.85
CA ASN A 539 -1.93 -1.44 -54.55
C ASN A 539 -0.51 -0.93 -54.28
N VAL A 540 -0.06 -0.97 -53.02
CA VAL A 540 1.30 -0.55 -52.63
C VAL A 540 2.39 -1.43 -53.27
N LEU A 541 2.16 -2.75 -53.35
CA LEU A 541 3.13 -3.70 -53.91
C LEU A 541 3.10 -3.82 -55.44
N GLY A 542 2.20 -3.10 -56.13
CA GLY A 542 2.10 -3.09 -57.59
C GLY A 542 1.48 -4.36 -58.18
N GLY A 543 0.49 -4.96 -57.51
CA GLY A 543 -0.09 -6.24 -57.88
C GLY A 543 -0.74 -6.29 -59.28
N ASP A 544 -1.32 -5.19 -59.77
CA ASP A 544 -2.16 -5.13 -60.98
C ASP A 544 -1.48 -4.59 -62.25
N GLY A 545 -0.14 -4.52 -62.30
CA GLY A 545 0.58 -4.07 -63.49
C GLY A 545 0.44 -2.57 -63.81
N GLN A 546 -0.11 -1.79 -62.88
CA GLN A 546 0.05 -0.33 -62.87
C GLN A 546 1.50 0.00 -62.49
N GLU A 547 2.06 1.05 -63.11
CA GLU A 547 3.35 1.63 -62.72
C GLU A 547 3.37 1.76 -61.20
N SER A 548 4.34 1.06 -60.62
CA SER A 548 4.50 1.02 -59.19
C SER A 548 4.60 2.45 -58.66
N VAL A 549 3.89 2.75 -57.56
CA VAL A 549 4.33 3.84 -56.66
C VAL A 549 5.76 3.53 -56.12
N ALA A 550 6.32 2.35 -56.42
CA ALA A 550 7.74 2.06 -56.34
C ALA A 550 8.56 2.95 -57.31
N ALA A 551 9.00 4.06 -56.78
CA ALA A 551 10.39 4.45 -56.96
C ALA A 551 11.00 5.05 -55.69
N THR A 552 10.19 5.57 -54.74
CA THR A 552 10.77 6.19 -53.53
C THR A 552 9.94 6.14 -52.24
N GLY A 553 8.62 5.85 -52.23
CA GLY A 553 7.78 6.04 -51.02
C GLY A 553 7.01 4.83 -50.46
N ALA A 554 6.98 3.69 -51.16
CA ALA A 554 6.21 2.51 -50.71
C ALA A 554 6.88 1.77 -49.52
N SER A 555 8.22 1.77 -49.48
CA SER A 555 8.99 1.31 -48.32
C SER A 555 8.77 2.24 -47.13
N ASP A 556 8.75 3.55 -47.34
CA ASP A 556 8.58 4.54 -46.29
C ASP A 556 7.20 4.40 -45.66
N PHE A 557 6.12 4.36 -46.47
CA PHE A 557 4.76 4.16 -45.95
C PHE A 557 4.55 2.87 -45.11
N MET A 558 5.28 1.78 -45.41
CA MET A 558 5.10 0.49 -44.73
C MET A 558 6.08 0.22 -43.59
N LEU A 559 7.25 0.86 -43.61
CA LEU A 559 8.39 0.52 -42.75
C LEU A 559 8.84 1.68 -41.87
N GLU A 560 8.43 2.90 -42.18
CA GLU A 560 8.76 4.07 -41.37
C GLU A 560 7.95 4.01 -40.07
N ALA A 561 8.66 3.94 -38.95
CA ALA A 561 8.05 4.21 -37.67
C ALA A 561 7.52 5.65 -37.73
N LEU A 562 6.35 5.92 -37.13
CA LEU A 562 5.93 7.31 -36.95
C LEU A 562 7.11 8.11 -36.40
N GLU A 563 7.50 9.18 -37.09
CA GLU A 563 8.61 10.05 -36.67
C GLU A 563 8.34 10.72 -35.31
N VAL A 564 7.12 10.56 -34.81
CA VAL A 564 6.59 11.16 -33.60
C VAL A 564 6.26 10.06 -32.59
N PRO A 565 6.68 10.21 -31.32
CA PRO A 565 6.35 9.25 -30.27
C PRO A 565 4.84 9.13 -30.09
N LEU A 566 4.30 7.91 -30.04
CA LEU A 566 2.86 7.65 -29.88
C LEU A 566 2.25 8.41 -28.69
N VAL A 567 2.98 8.49 -27.57
CA VAL A 567 2.56 9.24 -26.38
C VAL A 567 2.42 10.74 -26.65
N ASN A 568 3.36 11.31 -27.43
CA ASN A 568 3.33 12.72 -27.80
C ASN A 568 2.25 12.98 -28.85
N LEU A 569 2.02 12.04 -29.77
CA LEU A 569 0.93 12.11 -30.74
C LEU A 569 -0.42 12.05 -30.03
N GLU A 570 -0.62 11.14 -29.08
CA GLU A 570 -1.83 11.06 -28.27
C GLU A 570 -2.07 12.34 -27.48
N ALA A 571 -1.04 12.90 -26.84
CA ALA A 571 -1.14 14.18 -26.12
C ALA A 571 -1.48 15.34 -27.06
N SER A 572 -0.89 15.39 -28.26
CA SER A 572 -1.14 16.43 -29.26
C SER A 572 -2.52 16.32 -29.87
N LEU A 573 -3.01 15.09 -30.11
CA LEU A 573 -4.38 14.82 -30.59
C LEU A 573 -5.42 15.14 -29.51
N LYS A 574 -5.15 14.85 -28.23
CA LYS A 574 -6.03 15.26 -27.11
C LYS A 574 -6.09 16.78 -26.93
N GLN A 575 -5.04 17.50 -27.32
CA GLN A 575 -4.99 18.96 -27.32
C GLN A 575 -5.52 19.58 -28.62
N TYR A 576 -5.70 18.77 -29.66
CA TYR A 576 -6.17 19.24 -30.95
C TYR A 576 -7.68 19.51 -30.91
N GLU A 577 -8.07 20.77 -31.06
CA GLU A 577 -9.46 21.15 -31.26
C GLU A 577 -9.85 20.93 -32.74
N PRO A 578 -10.89 20.14 -33.05
CA PRO A 578 -11.30 19.88 -34.42
C PRO A 578 -11.65 21.19 -35.14
N SER A 579 -10.88 21.53 -36.18
CA SER A 579 -11.09 22.70 -37.04
C SER A 579 -11.27 22.28 -38.50
N GLU A 580 -11.57 23.23 -39.40
CA GLU A 580 -11.59 22.95 -40.86
C GLU A 580 -10.19 22.62 -41.42
N ALA A 581 -9.11 22.93 -40.70
CA ALA A 581 -7.78 22.50 -41.06
C ALA A 581 -7.54 21.04 -40.60
N PRO A 582 -6.84 20.20 -41.37
CA PRO A 582 -6.44 18.87 -40.92
C PRO A 582 -5.34 18.95 -39.84
N PHE A 583 -5.31 17.96 -38.94
CA PHE A 583 -4.25 17.84 -37.93
C PHE A 583 -2.88 17.65 -38.59
N ASP A 584 -1.93 18.51 -38.23
CA ASP A 584 -0.57 18.45 -38.74
C ASP A 584 0.31 17.55 -37.87
N ILE A 585 0.77 16.43 -38.42
CA ILE A 585 1.63 15.47 -37.70
C ILE A 585 3.01 16.07 -37.37
N ASP A 586 3.47 17.07 -38.12
CA ASP A 586 4.74 17.75 -37.87
C ASP A 586 4.69 18.67 -36.64
N SER A 587 3.48 18.96 -36.13
CA SER A 587 3.29 19.73 -34.89
C SER A 587 3.61 18.93 -33.62
N VAL A 588 3.73 17.60 -33.72
CA VAL A 588 3.96 16.72 -32.57
C VAL A 588 5.42 16.77 -32.13
N PRO A 589 5.73 17.06 -30.85
CA PRO A 589 7.10 17.09 -30.36
C PRO A 589 7.83 15.74 -30.54
N LYS A 590 9.01 15.77 -31.18
CA LYS A 590 9.83 14.56 -31.42
C LYS A 590 10.69 14.12 -30.21
N GLU A 591 10.84 14.97 -29.20
CA GLU A 591 11.60 14.65 -27.99
C GLU A 591 10.75 13.83 -27.01
N VAL A 592 11.11 12.55 -26.83
CA VAL A 592 10.76 11.79 -25.62
C VAL A 592 11.83 12.10 -24.59
N LYS A 593 11.47 12.66 -23.43
CA LYS A 593 12.39 12.69 -22.28
C LYS A 593 12.78 11.24 -21.97
N GLY A 594 14.03 10.89 -22.30
CA GLY A 594 14.53 9.52 -22.24
C GLY A 594 14.31 8.89 -20.86
N LEU A 595 13.74 7.68 -20.87
CA LEU A 595 13.84 6.75 -19.75
C LEU A 595 15.33 6.50 -19.46
N PRO A 596 15.80 6.64 -18.20
CA PRO A 596 17.13 6.19 -17.82
C PRO A 596 17.25 4.67 -18.01
N PRO A 597 18.44 4.15 -18.37
CA PRO A 597 18.66 2.71 -18.50
C PRO A 597 18.44 2.01 -17.15
N SER A 598 17.62 0.95 -17.14
CA SER A 598 17.29 0.20 -15.95
C SER A 598 18.52 -0.50 -15.37
N LYS A 599 19.03 -0.01 -14.23
CA LYS A 599 19.71 -0.87 -13.27
C LYS A 599 18.66 -1.50 -12.37
N ALA A 600 18.69 -2.82 -12.33
CA ALA A 600 17.84 -3.64 -11.48
C ALA A 600 18.02 -3.33 -9.99
N GLY A 601 16.88 -3.23 -9.28
CA GLY A 601 16.76 -3.65 -7.88
C GLY A 601 16.83 -2.59 -6.80
N SER A 602 15.70 -1.96 -6.46
CA SER A 602 15.26 -1.89 -5.06
C SER A 602 13.75 -1.61 -5.00
N LYS A 603 13.02 -2.46 -4.26
CA LYS A 603 11.60 -2.25 -3.96
C LYS A 603 11.46 -1.03 -3.06
N LYS A 604 10.95 0.06 -3.63
CA LYS A 604 10.06 1.03 -2.98
C LYS A 604 8.99 1.41 -4.01
N ALA A 605 7.93 0.60 -4.07
CA ALA A 605 6.70 0.93 -4.77
C ALA A 605 5.56 0.80 -3.74
N ALA A 606 5.43 1.86 -2.95
CA ALA A 606 4.30 2.21 -2.08
C ALA A 606 4.68 3.54 -1.40
N LYS A 607 4.81 4.59 -2.22
CA LYS A 607 5.00 6.03 -1.91
C LYS A 607 5.80 6.66 -3.05
N GLU A 608 5.11 7.01 -4.14
CA GLU A 608 5.51 8.08 -5.06
C GLU A 608 4.40 8.26 -6.12
N ALA A 609 3.21 8.64 -5.66
CA ALA A 609 2.21 9.37 -6.45
C ALA A 609 1.89 10.68 -5.71
N ALA A 610 2.93 11.40 -5.30
CA ALA A 610 2.83 12.73 -4.70
C ALA A 610 4.19 13.42 -4.84
N GLY A 611 4.36 14.21 -5.91
CA GLY A 611 5.48 15.14 -6.03
C GLY A 611 6.24 15.11 -7.34
N ALA A 612 5.60 15.53 -8.44
CA ALA A 612 6.34 16.12 -9.56
C ALA A 612 6.11 17.63 -9.55
N LYS A 613 7.07 18.36 -8.97
CA LYS A 613 7.18 19.82 -9.15
C LYS A 613 7.51 20.09 -10.62
N ALA A 614 6.73 21.00 -11.18
CA ALA A 614 6.80 21.53 -12.53
C ALA A 614 8.19 22.03 -12.94
N ALA A 615 8.59 21.66 -14.16
CA ALA A 615 9.48 22.46 -14.99
C ALA A 615 9.13 22.19 -16.48
N GLY A 616 8.47 23.18 -17.10
CA GLY A 616 8.07 23.21 -18.51
C GLY A 616 6.57 23.47 -18.67
N GLY A 617 6.20 24.69 -19.07
CA GLY A 617 4.85 25.24 -19.03
C GLY A 617 3.77 24.38 -19.71
N GLY A 618 2.73 24.07 -18.94
CA GLY A 618 1.53 23.36 -19.37
C GLY A 618 0.37 23.80 -18.50
N VAL A 619 -0.78 24.01 -19.14
CA VAL A 619 -2.13 24.32 -18.61
C VAL A 619 -2.31 23.84 -17.16
N SER A 620 -2.73 24.74 -16.26
CA SER A 620 -2.92 24.38 -14.86
C SER A 620 -3.97 23.27 -14.72
N ALA A 621 -3.81 22.31 -13.81
CA ALA A 621 -4.77 21.22 -13.63
C ALA A 621 -6.22 21.71 -13.40
N SER A 622 -6.38 22.94 -12.88
CA SER A 622 -7.66 23.63 -12.72
C SER A 622 -8.35 23.94 -14.06
N GLU A 623 -7.59 24.35 -15.09
CA GLU A 623 -8.12 24.66 -16.42
C GLU A 623 -8.59 23.39 -17.15
N ALA A 624 -7.93 22.25 -16.90
CA ALA A 624 -8.37 20.95 -17.43
C ALA A 624 -9.72 20.52 -16.83
N TYR A 625 -9.92 20.65 -15.52
CA TYR A 625 -11.20 20.36 -14.87
C TYR A 625 -12.31 21.31 -15.35
N GLU A 626 -12.01 22.59 -15.50
CA GLU A 626 -12.99 23.57 -15.98
C GLU A 626 -13.44 23.26 -17.41
N LYS A 627 -12.52 22.87 -18.31
CA LYS A 627 -12.89 22.42 -19.67
C LYS A 627 -13.74 21.15 -19.66
N LEU A 628 -13.40 20.16 -18.82
CA LEU A 628 -14.13 18.90 -18.72
C LEU A 628 -15.56 19.14 -18.21
N LEU A 629 -15.71 19.85 -17.09
CA LEU A 629 -17.03 20.11 -16.49
C LEU A 629 -17.91 20.96 -17.40
N ASN A 630 -17.34 21.95 -18.12
CA ASN A 630 -18.10 22.74 -19.10
C ASN A 630 -18.50 21.94 -20.36
N SER A 631 -17.85 20.81 -20.65
CA SER A 631 -18.24 19.94 -21.76
C SER A 631 -19.51 19.14 -21.47
N ILE A 632 -19.89 19.04 -20.19
CA ILE A 632 -21.09 18.36 -19.72
C ILE A 632 -22.27 19.36 -19.75
N PRO A 633 -23.30 19.15 -20.58
CA PRO A 633 -24.42 20.09 -20.75
C PRO A 633 -25.13 20.48 -19.44
N GLU A 634 -25.28 19.52 -18.52
CA GLU A 634 -25.94 19.68 -17.22
C GLU A 634 -25.16 20.62 -16.28
N PHE A 635 -23.84 20.73 -16.43
CA PHE A 635 -22.98 21.52 -15.55
C PHE A 635 -22.60 22.87 -16.14
N ALA A 636 -22.76 23.06 -17.46
CA ALA A 636 -22.45 24.31 -18.15
C ALA A 636 -23.21 25.54 -17.57
N THR A 637 -24.35 25.32 -16.92
CA THR A 637 -25.16 26.39 -16.28
C THR A 637 -24.71 26.75 -14.85
N PHE A 638 -23.79 26.00 -14.24
CA PHE A 638 -23.38 26.20 -12.84
C PHE A 638 -22.40 27.37 -12.63
N GLY A 639 -21.93 28.00 -13.71
CA GLY A 639 -21.04 29.15 -13.67
C GLY A 639 -19.56 28.78 -13.62
N LYS A 640 -18.71 29.72 -13.22
CA LYS A 640 -17.25 29.54 -13.21
C LYS A 640 -16.82 28.62 -12.06
N LEU A 641 -15.96 27.64 -12.37
CA LEU A 641 -15.38 26.74 -11.38
C LEU A 641 -14.52 27.53 -10.39
N PHE A 642 -14.79 27.40 -9.10
CA PHE A 642 -13.99 28.05 -8.06
C PHE A 642 -12.78 27.21 -7.66
N LYS A 643 -12.96 25.94 -7.31
CA LYS A 643 -11.84 25.09 -6.86
C LYS A 643 -12.16 23.61 -7.06
N SER A 644 -11.14 22.83 -7.37
CA SER A 644 -11.18 21.37 -7.28
C SER A 644 -10.33 20.91 -6.10
N SER A 645 -10.80 19.92 -5.34
CA SER A 645 -10.02 19.26 -4.28
C SER A 645 -8.91 18.37 -4.86
N ALA A 646 -8.02 17.88 -4.01
CA ALA A 646 -7.22 16.71 -4.36
C ALA A 646 -8.14 15.46 -4.39
N PRO A 647 -7.78 14.40 -5.15
CA PRO A 647 -8.51 13.13 -5.10
C PRO A 647 -8.51 12.55 -3.69
N VAL A 648 -9.67 12.09 -3.24
CA VAL A 648 -9.87 11.37 -1.98
C VAL A 648 -10.21 9.92 -2.34
N GLU A 649 -9.40 8.97 -1.90
CA GLU A 649 -9.66 7.54 -2.11
C GLU A 649 -10.88 7.12 -1.28
N LEU A 650 -11.83 6.40 -1.90
CA LEU A 650 -13.03 5.87 -1.24
C LEU A 650 -13.01 4.34 -1.11
N THR A 651 -11.92 3.72 -1.54
CA THR A 651 -11.66 2.27 -1.50
C THR A 651 -10.20 2.02 -1.15
N GLU A 652 -9.89 0.95 -0.41
CA GLU A 652 -8.52 0.55 -0.14
C GLU A 652 -7.79 0.08 -1.42
N ALA A 653 -6.46 0.14 -1.43
CA ALA A 653 -5.68 -0.45 -2.52
C ALA A 653 -5.84 -1.99 -2.48
N GLU A 654 -6.10 -2.62 -3.63
CA GLU A 654 -6.30 -4.08 -3.81
C GLU A 654 -7.76 -4.60 -3.61
N THR A 655 -8.77 -3.73 -3.55
CA THR A 655 -10.19 -4.13 -3.60
C THR A 655 -10.68 -4.42 -5.03
N GLU A 656 -11.90 -4.95 -5.14
CA GLU A 656 -12.58 -5.32 -6.40
C GLU A 656 -12.75 -4.14 -7.37
N TYR A 657 -12.93 -2.94 -6.81
CA TYR A 657 -13.05 -1.70 -7.54
C TYR A 657 -12.18 -0.64 -6.88
N SER A 658 -11.45 0.12 -7.68
CA SER A 658 -10.68 1.29 -7.21
C SER A 658 -11.46 2.55 -7.53
N VAL A 659 -11.89 3.28 -6.49
CA VAL A 659 -12.71 4.49 -6.61
C VAL A 659 -12.09 5.63 -5.81
N ASN A 660 -11.87 6.76 -6.46
CA ASN A 660 -11.56 8.02 -5.79
C ASN A 660 -12.49 9.15 -6.26
N VAL A 661 -12.63 10.18 -5.42
CA VAL A 661 -13.52 11.31 -5.68
C VAL A 661 -12.76 12.63 -5.70
N VAL A 662 -13.10 13.50 -6.65
CA VAL A 662 -12.66 14.90 -6.70
C VAL A 662 -13.88 15.79 -6.50
N LYS A 663 -13.79 16.73 -5.55
CA LYS A 663 -14.85 17.69 -5.23
C LYS A 663 -14.63 18.98 -6.01
N HIS A 664 -15.62 19.42 -6.78
CA HIS A 664 -15.58 20.64 -7.57
C HIS A 664 -16.58 21.66 -7.03
N VAL A 665 -16.08 22.82 -6.63
CA VAL A 665 -16.87 23.86 -5.97
C VAL A 665 -17.29 24.92 -6.99
N PHE A 666 -18.60 25.15 -7.09
CA PHE A 666 -19.23 26.25 -7.81
C PHE A 666 -19.96 27.19 -6.81
N PRO A 667 -20.42 28.38 -7.23
CA PRO A 667 -21.09 29.33 -6.33
C PRO A 667 -22.31 28.74 -5.59
N ALA A 668 -23.19 28.04 -6.31
CA ALA A 668 -24.42 27.44 -5.79
C ALA A 668 -24.49 25.90 -5.93
N HIS A 669 -23.41 25.27 -6.41
CA HIS A 669 -23.38 23.82 -6.65
C HIS A 669 -22.05 23.20 -6.20
N MET A 670 -22.07 21.92 -5.88
CA MET A 670 -20.87 21.09 -5.70
C MET A 670 -20.99 19.85 -6.58
N VAL A 671 -20.00 19.62 -7.44
CA VAL A 671 -19.95 18.44 -8.32
C VAL A 671 -18.91 17.47 -7.81
N PHE A 672 -19.31 16.21 -7.64
CA PHE A 672 -18.46 15.10 -7.23
C PHE A 672 -18.12 14.27 -8.46
N GLN A 673 -16.84 14.26 -8.82
CA GLN A 673 -16.31 13.41 -9.89
C GLN A 673 -15.75 12.14 -9.27
N PHE A 674 -16.39 11.00 -9.49
CA PHE A 674 -15.90 9.70 -9.08
C PHE A 674 -15.11 9.07 -10.23
N ASN A 675 -13.81 8.85 -10.03
CA ASN A 675 -12.97 8.10 -10.94
C ASN A 675 -12.97 6.64 -10.49
N CYS A 676 -13.49 5.76 -11.33
CA CYS A 676 -13.72 4.37 -10.98
C CYS A 676 -12.95 3.46 -11.95
N THR A 677 -12.32 2.41 -11.42
CA THR A 677 -11.61 1.41 -12.22
C THR A 677 -11.99 0.01 -11.73
N ASN A 678 -12.45 -0.84 -12.66
CA ASN A 678 -12.73 -2.24 -12.39
C ASN A 678 -11.43 -3.06 -12.38
N THR A 679 -11.17 -3.80 -11.29
CA THR A 679 -9.98 -4.66 -11.14
C THR A 679 -10.29 -6.15 -11.32
N ILE A 680 -11.53 -6.51 -11.68
CA ILE A 680 -11.98 -7.88 -11.96
C ILE A 680 -12.04 -8.11 -13.48
N ALA A 681 -11.29 -9.11 -13.98
CA ALA A 681 -11.16 -9.40 -15.41
C ALA A 681 -12.39 -10.12 -16.02
N GLU A 682 -13.11 -10.90 -15.21
CA GLU A 682 -14.25 -11.74 -15.64
C GLU A 682 -15.58 -10.96 -15.74
N GLN A 683 -15.55 -9.65 -15.46
CA GLN A 683 -16.75 -8.82 -15.35
C GLN A 683 -16.56 -7.48 -16.07
N MET A 684 -17.64 -6.98 -16.66
CA MET A 684 -17.79 -5.61 -17.12
C MET A 684 -18.96 -4.99 -16.37
N LEU A 685 -18.77 -3.79 -15.83
CA LEU A 685 -19.86 -3.06 -15.19
C LEU A 685 -20.53 -2.14 -16.20
N GLN A 686 -21.85 -2.14 -16.24
CA GLN A 686 -22.65 -1.22 -17.05
C GLN A 686 -23.47 -0.29 -16.16
N ASP A 687 -23.76 0.90 -16.68
CA ASP A 687 -24.58 1.94 -16.02
C ASP A 687 -24.15 2.24 -14.57
N VAL A 688 -22.84 2.46 -14.37
CA VAL A 688 -22.27 2.71 -13.04
C VAL A 688 -22.64 4.11 -12.55
N THR A 689 -23.35 4.16 -11.42
CA THR A 689 -23.78 5.38 -10.73
C THR A 689 -23.33 5.31 -9.28
N VAL A 690 -23.19 6.48 -8.64
CA VAL A 690 -22.98 6.55 -7.19
C VAL A 690 -24.19 7.25 -6.59
N LEU A 691 -24.86 6.58 -5.65
CA LEU A 691 -25.87 7.20 -4.81
C LEU A 691 -25.21 7.80 -3.58
N MET A 692 -25.54 9.05 -3.29
CA MET A 692 -25.05 9.79 -2.14
C MET A 692 -26.17 9.93 -1.11
N ASP A 693 -25.99 9.34 0.08
CA ASP A 693 -26.91 9.52 1.20
C ASP A 693 -26.58 10.81 1.95
N LEU A 694 -27.52 11.77 1.88
CA LEU A 694 -27.38 13.13 2.40
C LEU A 694 -27.98 13.30 3.80
N ALA A 695 -28.27 12.22 4.52
CA ALA A 695 -28.88 12.29 5.86
C ALA A 695 -28.07 13.13 6.87
N GLU A 696 -26.74 13.16 6.77
CA GLU A 696 -25.84 13.99 7.60
C GLU A 696 -25.37 15.26 6.86
N ALA A 697 -26.06 15.63 5.77
CA ALA A 697 -25.72 16.76 4.90
C ALA A 697 -26.99 17.44 4.33
N GLU A 698 -27.97 17.72 5.19
CA GLU A 698 -29.35 18.14 4.84
C GLU A 698 -29.46 19.41 3.96
N GLU A 699 -28.42 20.24 3.92
CA GLU A 699 -28.37 21.46 3.10
C GLU A 699 -28.02 21.19 1.61
N PHE A 700 -27.58 19.97 1.29
CA PHE A 700 -27.38 19.55 -0.09
C PHE A 700 -28.64 18.90 -0.66
N GLU A 701 -28.95 19.23 -1.92
CA GLU A 701 -30.00 18.56 -2.69
C GLU A 701 -29.41 18.03 -4.01
N GLU A 702 -29.70 16.78 -4.36
CA GLU A 702 -29.20 16.19 -5.62
C GLU A 702 -29.91 16.80 -6.84
N VAL A 703 -29.12 17.32 -7.78
CA VAL A 703 -29.61 17.99 -9.01
C VAL A 703 -29.46 17.08 -10.22
N ALA A 704 -28.34 16.37 -10.33
CA ALA A 704 -28.05 15.50 -11.46
C ALA A 704 -27.09 14.39 -11.08
N SER A 705 -27.28 13.20 -11.67
CA SER A 705 -26.35 12.08 -11.61
C SER A 705 -26.10 11.57 -13.03
N ILE A 706 -24.84 11.47 -13.43
CA ILE A 706 -24.41 11.11 -14.79
C ILE A 706 -23.76 9.73 -14.75
N PRO A 707 -24.47 8.68 -15.21
CA PRO A 707 -23.97 7.32 -15.19
C PRO A 707 -22.78 7.13 -16.14
N LEU A 708 -21.82 6.30 -15.71
CA LEU A 708 -20.81 5.74 -16.60
C LEU A 708 -21.39 4.52 -17.33
N LYS A 709 -21.57 4.64 -18.64
CA LYS A 709 -22.24 3.62 -19.47
C LYS A 709 -21.61 2.23 -19.37
N ALA A 710 -20.28 2.15 -19.38
CA ALA A 710 -19.56 0.89 -19.30
C ALA A 710 -18.18 1.08 -18.66
N MET A 711 -17.77 0.12 -17.84
CA MET A 711 -16.48 0.06 -17.16
C MET A 711 -15.87 -1.33 -17.36
N ALA A 712 -14.99 -1.42 -18.35
CA ALA A 712 -14.23 -2.63 -18.64
C ALA A 712 -13.05 -2.79 -17.68
N TYR A 713 -12.54 -4.02 -17.57
CA TYR A 713 -11.38 -4.35 -16.75
C TYR A 713 -10.17 -3.45 -17.06
N GLY A 714 -9.61 -2.82 -16.02
CA GLY A 714 -8.40 -2.01 -16.09
C GLY A 714 -8.54 -0.68 -16.85
N VAL A 715 -9.74 -0.32 -17.32
CA VAL A 715 -10.00 0.96 -18.01
C VAL A 715 -10.64 1.94 -17.02
N PRO A 716 -9.96 3.06 -16.67
CA PRO A 716 -10.54 4.08 -15.81
C PRO A 716 -11.74 4.76 -16.48
N GLY A 717 -12.84 4.86 -15.75
CA GLY A 717 -14.04 5.60 -16.12
C GLY A 717 -14.40 6.67 -15.10
N GLN A 718 -15.35 7.53 -15.45
CA GLN A 718 -15.78 8.65 -14.61
C GLN A 718 -17.31 8.71 -14.54
N THR A 719 -17.84 8.88 -13.35
CA THR A 719 -19.26 9.15 -13.08
C THR A 719 -19.38 10.40 -12.21
N PHE A 720 -20.46 11.15 -12.35
CA PHE A 720 -20.60 12.47 -11.71
C PHE A 720 -21.92 12.58 -10.95
N VAL A 721 -21.88 13.19 -9.77
CA VAL A 721 -23.07 13.58 -9.00
C VAL A 721 -22.97 15.07 -8.69
N ALA A 722 -24.01 15.83 -8.98
CA ALA A 722 -24.08 17.27 -8.72
C ALA A 722 -25.13 17.55 -7.64
N LEU A 723 -24.70 18.25 -6.60
CA LEU A 723 -25.56 18.71 -5.51
C LEU A 723 -25.70 20.24 -5.56
N SER A 724 -26.91 20.77 -5.38
CA SER A 724 -27.14 22.19 -5.12
C SER A 724 -26.92 22.51 -3.65
N LYS A 725 -26.45 23.72 -3.39
CA LYS A 725 -26.27 24.28 -2.05
C LYS A 725 -26.69 25.75 -2.04
N PRO A 726 -27.01 26.35 -0.89
CA PRO A 726 -27.25 27.79 -0.81
C PRO A 726 -26.04 28.59 -1.30
N GLU A 727 -26.31 29.64 -2.08
CA GLU A 727 -25.27 30.52 -2.62
C GLU A 727 -24.58 31.29 -1.48
N GLY A 728 -23.25 31.28 -1.46
CA GLY A 728 -22.45 31.94 -0.41
C GLY A 728 -22.35 31.19 0.92
N ALA A 729 -23.12 30.13 1.15
CA ALA A 729 -23.01 29.29 2.34
C ALA A 729 -21.90 28.21 2.21
N LEU A 730 -21.28 27.90 3.35
CA LEU A 730 -20.36 26.77 3.51
C LEU A 730 -21.14 25.55 4.01
N THR A 731 -21.75 24.82 3.08
CA THR A 731 -22.43 23.59 3.44
C THR A 731 -21.41 22.51 3.76
N LEU A 732 -21.48 21.97 4.98
CA LEU A 732 -20.61 20.92 5.51
C LEU A 732 -21.45 19.66 5.76
N GLY A 733 -20.81 18.49 5.73
CA GLY A 733 -21.52 17.26 6.03
C GLY A 733 -20.71 16.03 5.68
N LYS A 734 -21.12 14.92 6.28
CA LYS A 734 -20.62 13.59 5.98
C LYS A 734 -21.62 12.91 5.04
N ILE A 735 -21.12 12.29 3.98
CA ILE A 735 -21.94 11.72 2.91
C ILE A 735 -21.53 10.27 2.72
N THR A 736 -22.47 9.36 2.91
CA THR A 736 -22.26 7.94 2.67
C THR A 736 -22.52 7.64 1.20
N ASN A 737 -21.63 6.87 0.55
CA ASN A 737 -21.67 6.66 -0.90
C ASN A 737 -21.88 5.17 -1.22
N ILE A 738 -22.80 4.87 -2.14
CA ILE A 738 -23.09 3.51 -2.59
C ILE A 738 -22.99 3.48 -4.11
N MET A 739 -22.03 2.72 -4.64
CA MET A 739 -21.88 2.53 -6.09
C MET A 739 -22.87 1.48 -6.56
N LYS A 740 -23.74 1.81 -7.52
CA LYS A 740 -24.71 0.91 -8.14
C LYS A 740 -24.37 0.67 -9.59
N PHE A 741 -24.46 -0.57 -10.04
CA PHE A 741 -24.10 -0.96 -11.40
C PHE A 741 -24.78 -2.27 -11.79
N LYS A 742 -24.78 -2.56 -13.09
CA LYS A 742 -25.16 -3.86 -13.63
C LYS A 742 -23.89 -4.65 -13.96
N VAL A 743 -23.73 -5.82 -13.35
CA VAL A 743 -22.63 -6.75 -13.64
C VAL A 743 -22.99 -7.57 -14.87
N VAL A 744 -22.11 -7.56 -15.86
CA VAL A 744 -22.16 -8.42 -17.04
C VAL A 744 -20.92 -9.30 -17.05
N GLU A 745 -21.10 -10.61 -17.11
CA GLU A 745 -19.98 -11.55 -17.20
C GLU A 745 -19.33 -11.43 -18.58
N VAL A 746 -18.00 -11.46 -18.60
CA VAL A 746 -17.20 -11.40 -19.82
C VAL A 746 -16.44 -12.70 -19.93
N ASP A 747 -16.62 -13.43 -21.03
CA ASP A 747 -15.84 -14.64 -21.29
C ASP A 747 -14.36 -14.25 -21.44
N PRO A 748 -13.47 -14.71 -20.55
CA PRO A 748 -12.06 -14.31 -20.53
C PRO A 748 -11.29 -14.67 -21.80
N ASN A 749 -11.82 -15.61 -22.62
CA ASN A 749 -11.16 -16.09 -23.83
C ASN A 749 -11.57 -15.30 -25.08
N THR A 750 -12.81 -14.85 -25.15
CA THR A 750 -13.38 -14.14 -26.32
C THR A 750 -13.44 -12.63 -26.10
N GLY A 751 -13.54 -12.17 -24.84
CA GLY A 751 -13.79 -10.78 -24.50
C GLY A 751 -15.23 -10.33 -24.78
N ASP A 752 -16.10 -11.27 -25.15
CA ASP A 752 -17.51 -10.99 -25.40
C ASP A 752 -18.27 -10.94 -24.07
N ALA A 753 -18.99 -9.84 -23.86
CA ALA A 753 -19.88 -9.65 -22.73
C ALA A 753 -21.20 -10.38 -23.00
N GLU A 754 -21.71 -11.13 -22.02
CA GLU A 754 -23.01 -11.79 -22.14
C GLU A 754 -24.16 -10.77 -22.27
N GLU A 755 -25.26 -11.12 -22.93
CA GLU A 755 -26.40 -10.20 -23.12
C GLU A 755 -27.20 -10.00 -21.81
N GLU A 756 -27.12 -10.96 -20.87
CA GLU A 756 -27.80 -10.90 -19.58
C GLU A 756 -26.81 -10.54 -18.46
N GLY A 757 -27.26 -9.66 -17.54
CA GLY A 757 -26.49 -9.24 -16.37
C GLY A 757 -27.43 -8.88 -15.24
N TYR A 758 -26.93 -8.85 -14.01
CA TYR A 758 -27.72 -8.56 -12.81
C TYR A 758 -27.27 -7.25 -12.14
N GLU A 759 -28.19 -6.61 -11.41
CA GLU A 759 -27.88 -5.39 -10.65
C GLU A 759 -27.15 -5.75 -9.34
N ASP A 760 -26.11 -4.99 -9.02
CA ASP A 760 -25.34 -5.13 -7.78
C ASP A 760 -24.97 -3.75 -7.21
N GLU A 761 -24.62 -3.73 -5.92
CA GLU A 761 -24.29 -2.52 -5.17
C GLU A 761 -23.01 -2.72 -4.35
N TYR A 762 -22.13 -1.73 -4.37
CA TYR A 762 -20.87 -1.72 -3.64
C TYR A 762 -20.77 -0.51 -2.72
N GLN A 763 -20.60 -0.77 -1.41
CA GLN A 763 -20.47 0.27 -0.40
C GLN A 763 -19.08 0.93 -0.47
N LEU A 764 -19.04 2.24 -0.62
CA LEU A 764 -17.81 3.03 -0.60
C LEU A 764 -17.60 3.66 0.79
N GLU A 765 -16.37 4.12 1.07
CA GLU A 765 -16.07 4.88 2.28
C GLU A 765 -16.85 6.21 2.32
N ASP A 766 -17.07 6.70 3.55
CA ASP A 766 -17.78 7.96 3.77
C ASP A 766 -16.94 9.16 3.31
N LEU A 767 -17.58 10.09 2.60
CA LEU A 767 -16.97 11.32 2.12
C LEU A 767 -17.32 12.49 3.03
N GLU A 768 -16.32 13.24 3.49
CA GLU A 768 -16.52 14.45 4.27
C GLU A 768 -16.32 15.72 3.42
N VAL A 769 -17.28 16.64 3.47
CA VAL A 769 -17.18 18.00 2.93
C VAL A 769 -16.84 18.95 4.06
N SER A 770 -15.63 19.52 4.00
CA SER A 770 -15.05 20.36 5.06
C SER A 770 -14.93 21.82 4.63
N SER A 771 -14.76 22.73 5.60
CA SER A 771 -14.53 24.16 5.35
C SER A 771 -13.32 24.41 4.43
N ALA A 772 -12.28 23.59 4.57
CA ALA A 772 -11.06 23.70 3.77
C ALA A 772 -11.30 23.47 2.27
N ASP A 773 -12.36 22.75 1.87
CA ASP A 773 -12.71 22.52 0.47
C ASP A 773 -13.08 23.83 -0.24
N TYR A 774 -13.69 24.76 0.49
CA TYR A 774 -14.13 26.07 -0.02
C TYR A 774 -13.06 27.17 -0.01
N VAL A 775 -11.84 26.89 0.49
CA VAL A 775 -10.77 27.90 0.61
C VAL A 775 -9.67 27.67 -0.43
N ARG A 776 -9.37 28.68 -1.25
CA ARG A 776 -8.20 28.66 -2.16
C ARG A 776 -7.01 29.31 -1.44
N LYS A 777 -5.87 28.62 -1.43
CA LYS A 777 -4.62 29.09 -0.82
C LYS A 777 -4.10 30.33 -1.55
N LEU A 778 -3.85 31.43 -0.82
CA LEU A 778 -3.34 32.68 -1.37
C LEU A 778 -1.94 32.96 -0.84
N SER A 779 -0.94 33.11 -1.73
CA SER A 779 0.42 33.46 -1.33
C SER A 779 0.57 34.98 -1.27
N VAL A 780 0.83 35.52 -0.08
CA VAL A 780 1.04 36.96 0.13
C VAL A 780 2.51 37.20 0.51
N PRO A 781 3.32 37.85 -0.35
CA PRO A 781 4.75 38.01 -0.12
C PRO A 781 5.10 39.04 0.98
N ASN A 782 4.19 39.98 1.28
CA ASN A 782 4.33 40.92 2.39
C ASN A 782 2.99 41.03 3.11
N PHE A 783 2.81 40.19 4.13
CA PHE A 783 1.53 40.09 4.84
C PHE A 783 1.20 41.41 5.55
N ARG A 784 2.21 42.07 6.12
CA ARG A 784 2.01 43.32 6.86
C ARG A 784 1.47 44.44 5.97
N ALA A 785 2.02 44.62 4.78
CA ALA A 785 1.54 45.64 3.85
C ALA A 785 0.11 45.36 3.38
N ALA A 786 -0.22 44.09 3.10
CA ALA A 786 -1.57 43.69 2.72
C ALA A 786 -2.58 43.86 3.87
N TRP A 787 -2.16 43.55 5.10
CA TRP A 787 -2.97 43.73 6.30
C TRP A 787 -3.28 45.21 6.59
N GLU A 788 -2.28 46.08 6.44
CA GLU A 788 -2.42 47.54 6.65
C GLU A 788 -3.21 48.23 5.52
N ALA A 789 -3.32 47.61 4.35
CA ALA A 789 -4.12 48.11 3.23
C ALA A 789 -5.63 47.93 3.41
N ILE A 790 -6.05 46.91 4.18
CA ILE A 790 -7.47 46.68 4.52
C ILE A 790 -7.85 47.56 5.72
N ASP A 791 -9.00 48.24 5.61
CA ASP A 791 -9.49 49.17 6.62
C ASP A 791 -9.60 48.48 8.01
N PRO A 792 -9.01 49.05 9.08
CA PRO A 792 -9.10 48.50 10.43
C PRO A 792 -10.53 48.34 10.97
N SER A 793 -11.52 49.05 10.44
CA SER A 793 -12.94 48.90 10.81
C SER A 793 -13.58 47.59 10.33
N LEU A 794 -12.93 46.87 9.41
CA LEU A 794 -13.35 45.56 8.89
C LEU A 794 -12.63 44.39 9.59
N GLU A 795 -11.90 44.67 10.67
CA GLU A 795 -11.24 43.66 11.50
C GLU A 795 -12.21 43.04 12.51
N ARG A 796 -12.35 41.71 12.45
CA ARG A 796 -13.01 40.93 13.49
C ARG A 796 -11.96 40.23 14.34
N VAL A 797 -12.13 40.28 15.67
CA VAL A 797 -11.20 39.70 16.64
C VAL A 797 -11.97 38.96 17.73
N ASP A 798 -11.56 37.73 18.01
CA ASP A 798 -12.14 36.91 19.08
C ASP A 798 -11.10 35.95 19.68
N GLU A 799 -11.39 35.40 20.85
CA GLU A 799 -10.52 34.49 21.60
C GLU A 799 -11.17 33.11 21.77
N TYR A 800 -10.44 32.07 21.37
CA TYR A 800 -10.89 30.68 21.36
C TYR A 800 -9.97 29.81 22.24
N GLY A 801 -10.57 28.89 23.00
CA GLY A 801 -9.84 27.85 23.73
C GLY A 801 -9.74 26.58 22.91
N LEU A 802 -8.52 26.18 22.50
CA LEU A 802 -8.27 24.97 21.70
C LEU A 802 -8.07 23.70 22.55
N GLY A 803 -8.25 23.82 23.87
CA GLY A 803 -8.08 22.74 24.83
C GLY A 803 -6.62 22.36 25.09
N VAL A 804 -6.42 21.14 25.60
CA VAL A 804 -5.10 20.58 25.88
C VAL A 804 -4.49 20.04 24.59
N ARG A 805 -3.30 20.53 24.21
CA ARG A 805 -2.51 20.02 23.08
C ARG A 805 -1.10 19.68 23.53
N ASP A 806 -0.42 18.75 22.85
CA ASP A 806 0.92 18.33 23.27
C ASP A 806 2.00 19.37 22.93
N SER A 807 1.76 20.18 21.89
CA SER A 807 2.63 21.29 21.51
C SER A 807 1.86 22.42 20.80
N LEU A 808 2.45 23.62 20.81
CA LEU A 808 1.98 24.74 20.00
C LEU A 808 2.08 24.45 18.49
N GLN A 809 3.03 23.61 18.06
CA GLN A 809 3.17 23.20 16.65
C GLN A 809 1.92 22.43 16.19
N GLU A 810 1.46 21.46 17.00
CA GLU A 810 0.25 20.68 16.72
C GLU A 810 -1.00 21.58 16.64
N ALA A 811 -1.12 22.55 17.56
CA ALA A 811 -2.24 23.50 17.55
C ALA A 811 -2.24 24.39 16.29
N VAL A 812 -1.05 24.85 15.86
CA VAL A 812 -0.89 25.64 14.63
C VAL A 812 -1.24 24.80 13.40
N GLU A 813 -0.74 23.57 13.30
CA GLU A 813 -1.03 22.65 12.19
C GLU A 813 -2.51 22.27 12.11
N ALA A 814 -3.16 22.04 13.24
CA ALA A 814 -4.59 21.75 13.31
C ALA A 814 -5.42 22.91 12.77
N VAL A 815 -5.16 24.14 13.21
CA VAL A 815 -5.90 25.33 12.76
C VAL A 815 -5.63 25.65 11.29
N ILE A 816 -4.40 25.45 10.81
CA ILE A 816 -4.07 25.57 9.37
C ILE A 816 -4.88 24.57 8.55
N THR A 817 -5.02 23.34 9.05
CA THR A 817 -5.77 22.27 8.37
C THR A 817 -7.27 22.57 8.33
N ILE A 818 -7.85 23.02 9.45
CA ILE A 818 -9.27 23.39 9.57
C ILE A 818 -9.62 24.56 8.63
N LEU A 819 -8.78 25.60 8.60
CA LEU A 819 -9.02 26.79 7.76
C LEU A 819 -8.67 26.56 6.29
N GLY A 820 -7.79 25.61 5.97
CA GLY A 820 -7.34 25.34 4.60
C GLY A 820 -6.53 26.48 3.94
N MET A 821 -6.12 27.48 4.71
CA MET A 821 -5.41 28.67 4.23
C MET A 821 -3.90 28.45 4.07
N GLN A 822 -3.24 29.35 3.35
CA GLN A 822 -1.79 29.31 3.15
C GLN A 822 -1.08 30.07 4.28
N PRO A 823 -0.13 29.44 4.99
CA PRO A 823 0.74 30.16 5.91
C PRO A 823 1.71 31.08 5.14
N CYS A 824 1.82 32.30 5.63
CA CYS A 824 2.68 33.34 5.10
C CYS A 824 3.98 33.42 5.93
N GLU A 825 5.07 33.84 5.29
CA GLU A 825 6.35 34.15 5.94
C GLU A 825 6.95 32.99 6.77
N SER A 826 6.66 31.74 6.38
CA SER A 826 7.07 30.51 7.10
C SER A 826 6.59 30.45 8.55
N SER A 827 5.49 31.14 8.85
CA SER A 827 4.89 31.22 10.19
C SER A 827 4.23 29.92 10.65
N GLU A 828 4.20 28.87 9.82
CA GLU A 828 3.83 27.51 10.24
C GLU A 828 4.87 26.83 11.16
N ASN A 829 6.12 27.32 11.19
CA ASN A 829 7.18 26.72 11.99
C ASN A 829 7.26 27.35 13.39
N VAL A 830 6.88 26.59 14.42
CA VAL A 830 6.97 27.01 15.81
C VAL A 830 8.35 26.66 16.40
N PRO A 831 9.08 27.60 17.02
CA PRO A 831 10.34 27.31 17.70
C PRO A 831 10.17 26.29 18.84
N SER A 832 11.13 25.36 18.97
CA SER A 832 11.13 24.36 20.05
C SER A 832 11.21 25.05 21.42
N ASN A 833 10.14 24.94 22.20
CA ASN A 833 9.89 25.57 23.53
C ASN A 833 9.26 26.98 23.54
N ALA A 834 8.69 27.47 22.43
CA ALA A 834 7.87 28.68 22.48
C ALA A 834 6.66 28.48 23.41
N ARG A 835 6.32 29.50 24.23
CA ARG A 835 5.06 29.55 25.02
C ARG A 835 3.96 30.37 24.33
N SER A 836 4.34 31.11 23.30
CA SER A 836 3.45 31.90 22.47
C SER A 836 3.99 31.90 21.05
N HIS A 837 3.10 31.86 20.06
CA HIS A 837 3.47 31.88 18.64
C HIS A 837 2.45 32.67 17.85
N GLN A 838 2.87 33.33 16.77
CA GLN A 838 1.98 34.01 15.86
C GLN A 838 2.04 33.34 14.48
N CYS A 839 0.89 32.91 13.98
CA CYS A 839 0.73 32.36 12.64
C CYS A 839 -0.06 33.33 11.77
N LEU A 840 0.39 33.53 10.52
CA LEU A 840 -0.22 34.44 9.56
C LEU A 840 -0.74 33.60 8.39
N LEU A 841 -2.03 33.71 8.09
CA LEU A 841 -2.70 32.91 7.07
C LEU A 841 -3.39 33.81 6.04
N ALA A 842 -3.39 33.38 4.79
CA ALA A 842 -4.10 34.04 3.71
C ALA A 842 -4.86 33.00 2.85
N GLY A 843 -6.08 33.35 2.48
CA GLY A 843 -6.93 32.53 1.62
C GLY A 843 -7.95 33.36 0.85
N THR A 844 -8.51 32.76 -0.18
CA THR A 844 -9.61 33.31 -0.98
C THR A 844 -10.83 32.40 -0.83
N PHE A 845 -11.99 32.99 -0.59
CA PHE A 845 -13.28 32.32 -0.43
C PHE A 845 -14.10 32.38 -1.73
N PRO A 846 -15.20 31.59 -1.84
CA PRO A 846 -16.09 31.66 -3.00
C PRO A 846 -16.56 33.10 -3.24
N GLY A 847 -16.56 33.54 -4.50
CA GLY A 847 -16.74 34.95 -4.86
C GLY A 847 -15.44 35.73 -5.09
N ASP A 848 -14.29 35.05 -5.06
CA ASP A 848 -12.93 35.61 -5.24
C ASP A 848 -12.57 36.69 -4.19
N VAL A 849 -13.20 36.64 -3.01
CA VAL A 849 -12.94 37.56 -1.89
C VAL A 849 -11.78 37.03 -1.04
N SER A 850 -10.74 37.84 -0.85
CA SER A 850 -9.58 37.47 -0.03
C SER A 850 -9.77 37.77 1.45
N ALA A 851 -9.30 36.87 2.31
CA ALA A 851 -9.22 37.06 3.75
C ALA A 851 -7.79 36.86 4.24
N LEU A 852 -7.36 37.75 5.13
CA LEU A 852 -6.12 37.65 5.88
C LEU A 852 -6.45 37.32 7.33
N VAL A 853 -5.72 36.40 7.93
CA VAL A 853 -5.95 35.96 9.31
C VAL A 853 -4.64 36.01 10.08
N ARG A 854 -4.67 36.63 11.25
CA ARG A 854 -3.58 36.65 12.22
C ARG A 854 -4.01 35.86 13.45
N LEU A 855 -3.31 34.76 13.69
CA LEU A 855 -3.52 33.88 14.83
C LEU A 855 -2.42 34.10 15.84
N SER A 856 -2.78 34.32 17.10
CA SER A 856 -1.82 34.46 18.20
C SER A 856 -2.14 33.43 19.26
N PHE A 857 -1.28 32.43 19.37
CA PHE A 857 -1.42 31.30 20.27
C PHE A 857 -0.65 31.58 21.56
N GLY A 858 -1.23 31.17 22.68
CA GLY A 858 -0.59 31.15 24.00
C GLY A 858 -0.85 29.80 24.66
N MET A 859 0.20 29.21 25.22
CA MET A 859 0.11 27.94 25.95
C MET A 859 0.51 28.15 27.40
N ASP A 860 -0.35 27.72 28.32
CA ASP A 860 -0.11 27.84 29.75
C ASP A 860 0.74 26.67 30.31
N ALA A 861 1.01 26.69 31.62
CA ALA A 861 1.79 25.63 32.29
C ALA A 861 1.05 24.28 32.37
N GLN A 862 -0.26 24.26 32.10
CA GLN A 862 -1.12 23.07 32.09
C GLN A 862 -1.35 22.55 30.65
N LYS A 863 -0.62 23.09 29.66
CA LYS A 863 -0.74 22.82 28.22
C LYS A 863 -2.11 23.18 27.62
N GLN A 864 -2.88 24.05 28.28
CA GLN A 864 -4.07 24.64 27.66
C GLN A 864 -3.61 25.67 26.63
N VAL A 865 -4.10 25.52 25.41
CA VAL A 865 -3.80 26.45 24.32
C VAL A 865 -4.99 27.39 24.13
N ALA A 866 -4.75 28.69 24.30
CA ALA A 866 -5.65 29.75 23.90
C ALA A 866 -5.16 30.36 22.59
N MET A 867 -6.10 30.73 21.73
CA MET A 867 -5.83 31.34 20.44
C MET A 867 -6.65 32.62 20.30
N LYS A 868 -5.98 33.73 20.01
CA LYS A 868 -6.62 34.94 19.54
C LYS A 868 -6.62 34.93 18.02
N LEU A 869 -7.80 34.97 17.42
CA LEU A 869 -8.00 35.04 15.97
C LEU A 869 -8.41 36.46 15.60
N ALA A 870 -7.67 37.06 14.68
CA ALA A 870 -8.04 38.32 14.03
C ALA A 870 -8.15 38.09 12.52
N ALA A 871 -9.32 38.33 11.93
CA ALA A 871 -9.57 38.21 10.50
C ALA A 871 -9.87 39.59 9.89
N ARG A 872 -9.32 39.84 8.69
CA ARG A 872 -9.61 41.02 7.86
C ARG A 872 -9.92 40.59 6.44
N SER A 873 -11.00 41.12 5.90
CA SER A 873 -11.41 40.94 4.52
C SER A 873 -12.12 42.21 4.02
N GLU A 874 -12.21 42.39 2.71
CA GLU A 874 -13.00 43.47 2.10
C GLU A 874 -14.51 43.29 2.34
N ASP A 875 -14.94 42.06 2.63
CA ASP A 875 -16.31 41.70 3.02
C ASP A 875 -16.35 41.21 4.47
N VAL A 876 -17.18 41.86 5.28
CA VAL A 876 -17.37 41.50 6.71
C VAL A 876 -17.93 40.10 6.87
N THR A 877 -18.76 39.64 5.92
CA THR A 877 -19.36 38.29 5.98
C THR A 877 -18.31 37.19 5.94
N ILE A 878 -17.22 37.39 5.19
CA ILE A 878 -16.10 36.44 5.12
C ILE A 878 -15.28 36.45 6.41
N SER A 879 -15.09 37.61 7.03
CA SER A 879 -14.48 37.70 8.36
C SER A 879 -15.32 36.92 9.38
N ASP A 880 -16.64 37.07 9.37
CA ASP A 880 -17.55 36.34 10.26
C ASP A 880 -17.50 34.82 10.01
N LEU A 881 -17.45 34.41 8.74
CA LEU A 881 -17.35 33.02 8.32
C LEU A 881 -16.07 32.33 8.83
N VAL A 882 -14.92 33.02 8.78
CA VAL A 882 -13.66 32.50 9.33
C VAL A 882 -13.79 32.20 10.83
N HIS A 883 -14.47 33.08 11.55
CA HIS A 883 -14.73 32.92 12.98
C HIS A 883 -15.72 31.78 13.26
N GLU A 884 -16.73 31.61 12.42
CA GLU A 884 -17.72 30.52 12.51
C GLU A 884 -17.08 29.14 12.26
N ILE A 885 -16.19 29.02 11.27
CA ILE A 885 -15.44 27.78 10.99
C ILE A 885 -14.69 27.30 12.24
N ILE A 886 -14.04 28.23 12.96
CA ILE A 886 -13.28 27.90 14.18
C ILE A 886 -14.19 27.65 15.39
N ALA A 887 -15.36 28.28 15.45
CA ALA A 887 -16.32 28.05 16.53
C ALA A 887 -17.00 26.68 16.43
N ASN A 888 -17.18 26.17 15.20
CA ASN A 888 -17.85 24.90 14.91
C ASN A 888 -16.89 23.69 14.84
N ALA A 889 -15.57 23.92 14.80
CA ALA A 889 -14.52 22.90 14.81
C ALA A 889 -14.07 22.52 16.22
#